data_AF-A0A2I0VRU2-F1
#
_entry.id   AF-A0A2I0VRU2-F1
#
_cell.length_a   1.000
_cell.length_b   1.000
_cell.length_c   1.000
_cell.angle_alpha   90.00
_cell.angle_beta   90.00
_cell.angle_gamma   90.00
#
_symmetry.space_group_name_H-M   'P 1'
#
loop_
_entity.id
_entity.type
_entity.pdbx_description
1 polymer ?
#
loop_
_entity_poly.entity_id
_entity_poly.type
_entity_poly.pdbx_seq_one_letter_code
_entity_poly.pdbx_strand_id
1 'polypeptide(L)'
;MLGAQVIPAEFTNAQVMTQILEEEIEDYKPDPIKLSINFDRKEEEEEGHNLVGSKKLESCLACGNCLSGCPYNAKNSTDKNYLALAVEAGCVVKAEIKVQYIVKDPGEDCLYKGKCHHRRWRVYFNDLEYISSDFVVISAGVLGTTEILLKSQKRGLGLSDRLGLGISCNGNNVAYVTRSKTPLRAYGLNKKQFSEVAFHNRPGPAISASFTSSSGFTIQSGVLPTSYPYLFLKGIATYGWPTCYWFLHGLIDKLKCSIMGLEAIHDMILNVMGYDACDGRITFDDDAEKVRIIPPNDPLLPKKIIALQNITRKLGGILFMSCYRSTSVHLLGGCNAASNASLGVCNTNGQVFNQNANQVTVHEGLYVSDASLIPCSIGTNPCLTITTLSEHISQHLVDDVLNFKSTVREKECIEHADENVDSIPKTTKEHENMFSDMVLVKEKMRGFIAGMPCTAHLIMNMNCRDNKGFGPESSVIEDSSSLLKGKVGGYVIFKSVEKEKLFILDGKVDLCAVNSRTPYTQYMHYGLTLASSSGSKYILEGKKVMNPFLLASHAWQESTTMHVTFRKIENNDGKAHIQHNNSGDELLSLQGELRISIFQLLRSVVGLKGKHRSKFICLLLQSLWRTYFLQVPRYIKEEFNSPEVEQVPYPPYILHSLNTGKLTTVKMDQSTFMYYLVN
;
A
#
# COMPACT_ATOMS: atom_id res chain seq x y z
N MET A 1 16.60 -24.45 -0.37
CA MET A 1 15.96 -23.14 -0.15
C MET A 1 16.95 -21.97 -0.23
N LEU A 2 17.90 -21.78 0.70
CA LEU A 2 18.83 -20.61 0.64
C LEU A 2 20.33 -20.94 0.48
N GLY A 3 20.70 -22.22 0.41
CA GLY A 3 22.12 -22.62 0.32
C GLY A 3 22.92 -22.14 1.53
N ALA A 4 22.37 -22.30 2.73
CA ALA A 4 22.99 -21.79 3.95
C ALA A 4 24.20 -22.64 4.33
N GLN A 5 25.39 -22.04 4.40
CA GLN A 5 26.66 -22.68 4.69
C GLN A 5 27.17 -22.27 6.07
N VAL A 6 27.91 -23.17 6.72
CA VAL A 6 28.68 -22.84 7.93
C VAL A 6 29.89 -22.01 7.51
N ILE A 7 30.26 -21.02 8.32
CA ILE A 7 31.44 -20.20 8.07
C ILE A 7 32.70 -21.10 8.16
N PRO A 8 33.52 -21.23 7.10
CA PRO A 8 34.63 -22.19 7.10
C PRO A 8 35.89 -21.71 7.82
N ALA A 9 35.92 -20.45 8.28
CA ALA A 9 37.06 -19.85 8.93
C ALA A 9 36.62 -19.05 10.16
N GLU A 10 37.39 -19.12 11.23
CA GLU A 10 37.20 -18.25 12.39
C GLU A 10 37.88 -16.90 12.17
N PHE A 11 37.08 -15.84 12.10
CA PHE A 11 37.57 -14.46 11.98
C PHE A 11 37.90 -13.87 13.36
N THR A 12 38.73 -12.83 13.40
CA THR A 12 39.26 -12.24 14.65
C THR A 12 38.17 -11.88 15.66
N ASN A 13 37.07 -11.25 15.23
CA ASN A 13 35.93 -10.92 16.09
C ASN A 13 35.27 -12.15 16.72
N ALA A 14 35.16 -13.25 15.98
CA ALA A 14 34.60 -14.50 16.47
C ALA A 14 35.52 -15.14 17.50
N GLN A 15 36.82 -15.23 17.20
CA GLN A 15 37.84 -15.78 18.12
C GLN A 15 37.85 -15.05 19.46
N VAL A 16 37.88 -13.72 19.43
CA VAL A 16 37.88 -12.91 20.67
C VAL A 16 36.58 -13.10 21.46
N MET A 17 35.44 -13.18 20.78
CA MET A 17 34.16 -13.43 21.45
C MET A 17 34.09 -14.83 22.09
N THR A 18 34.57 -15.86 21.39
CA THR A 18 34.62 -17.24 21.92
C THR A 18 35.48 -17.31 23.18
N GLN A 19 36.70 -16.74 23.14
CA GLN A 19 37.62 -16.71 24.29
C GLN A 19 36.99 -16.04 25.52
N ILE A 20 36.35 -14.87 25.33
CA ILE A 20 35.73 -14.10 26.43
C ILE A 20 34.62 -14.88 27.13
N LEU A 21 33.87 -15.67 26.36
CA LEU A 21 32.70 -16.41 26.84
C LEU A 21 33.11 -17.75 27.47
N GLU A 22 34.12 -18.44 26.95
CA GLU A 22 34.67 -19.68 27.52
C GLU A 22 35.33 -19.46 28.89
N GLU A 23 35.97 -18.31 29.12
CA GLU A 23 36.76 -18.08 30.33
C GLU A 23 35.94 -17.87 31.63
N GLU A 24 34.70 -17.36 31.59
CA GLU A 24 33.93 -17.12 32.83
C GLU A 24 32.40 -17.15 32.70
N ILE A 25 31.81 -17.55 31.56
CA ILE A 25 30.34 -17.59 31.45
C ILE A 25 29.87 -19.02 31.20
N GLU A 26 29.67 -19.77 32.30
CA GLU A 26 29.23 -21.18 32.35
C GLU A 26 27.91 -21.50 31.63
N ASP A 27 27.30 -20.53 30.96
CA ASP A 27 25.91 -20.55 30.49
C ASP A 27 25.71 -20.16 29.02
N TYR A 28 26.79 -20.02 28.24
CA TYR A 28 26.71 -19.65 26.82
C TYR A 28 27.10 -20.84 25.93
N LYS A 29 26.19 -21.24 25.05
CA LYS A 29 26.47 -22.26 24.04
C LYS A 29 26.79 -21.59 22.71
N PRO A 30 27.94 -21.89 22.08
CA PRO A 30 28.22 -21.43 20.73
C PRO A 30 27.23 -22.09 19.75
N ASP A 31 26.56 -21.27 18.94
CA ASP A 31 25.64 -21.76 17.93
C ASP A 31 26.29 -21.66 16.55
N PRO A 32 26.50 -22.77 15.82
CA PRO A 32 27.06 -22.72 14.49
C PRO A 32 26.10 -21.96 13.56
N ILE A 33 26.53 -20.78 13.12
CA ILE A 33 25.72 -19.92 12.25
C ILE A 33 25.79 -20.44 10.82
N LYS A 34 24.61 -20.68 10.25
CA LYS A 34 24.47 -20.91 8.81
C LYS A 34 24.08 -19.62 8.12
N LEU A 35 24.87 -19.21 7.14
CA LEU A 35 24.64 -17.98 6.36
C LEU A 35 24.39 -18.32 4.90
N SER A 36 23.46 -17.61 4.27
CA SER A 36 23.19 -17.68 2.82
C SER A 36 24.26 -16.90 2.04
N ILE A 37 25.51 -17.34 2.17
CA ILE A 37 26.71 -16.77 1.55
C ILE A 37 27.50 -17.95 0.98
N ASN A 38 27.99 -17.80 -0.25
CA ASN A 38 28.89 -18.76 -0.85
C ASN A 38 30.31 -18.57 -0.27
N PHE A 39 30.81 -19.59 0.42
CA PHE A 39 32.18 -19.63 0.95
C PHE A 39 33.08 -20.61 0.19
N ASP A 40 32.55 -21.36 -0.78
CA ASP A 40 33.32 -22.34 -1.53
C ASP A 40 34.41 -21.61 -2.32
N ARG A 41 35.68 -21.90 -2.01
CA ARG A 41 36.81 -21.41 -2.81
C ARG A 41 36.86 -22.22 -4.09
N LYS A 42 37.26 -21.58 -5.19
CA LYS A 42 37.43 -22.22 -6.51
C LYS A 42 38.41 -23.40 -6.40
N GLU A 43 37.89 -24.57 -6.11
CA GLU A 43 38.49 -25.87 -6.34
C GLU A 43 37.32 -26.86 -6.46
N GLU A 44 37.35 -27.60 -7.57
CA GLU A 44 36.49 -28.71 -7.96
C GLU A 44 35.16 -28.37 -8.69
N GLU A 45 35.29 -28.48 -10.02
CA GLU A 45 34.21 -28.86 -10.94
C GLU A 45 33.72 -30.27 -10.57
N GLU A 46 32.96 -30.40 -9.49
CA GLU A 46 32.10 -31.57 -9.27
C GLU A 46 30.63 -31.17 -9.41
N GLU A 47 29.93 -31.99 -10.17
CA GLU A 47 28.56 -31.78 -10.61
C GLU A 47 27.58 -31.57 -9.43
N GLY A 48 26.91 -30.41 -9.44
CA GLY A 48 25.48 -30.38 -9.13
C GLY A 48 25.05 -30.38 -7.67
N HIS A 49 25.62 -29.55 -6.79
CA HIS A 49 24.84 -29.07 -5.65
C HIS A 49 23.96 -27.89 -6.07
N ASN A 50 22.69 -28.20 -6.35
CA ASN A 50 21.62 -27.27 -6.73
C ASN A 50 21.46 -26.12 -5.72
N LEU A 51 22.23 -25.05 -5.88
CA LEU A 51 21.88 -23.74 -5.38
C LEU A 51 20.60 -23.31 -6.09
N VAL A 52 19.58 -22.95 -5.32
CA VAL A 52 18.31 -22.43 -5.85
C VAL A 52 18.63 -21.09 -6.51
N GLY A 53 18.74 -21.05 -7.84
CA GLY A 53 19.05 -19.86 -8.64
C GLY A 53 20.02 -20.13 -9.80
N SER A 54 19.77 -19.53 -10.96
CA SER A 54 20.54 -19.73 -12.20
C SER A 54 21.89 -19.02 -12.25
N LYS A 55 22.17 -18.10 -11.32
CA LYS A 55 23.36 -17.25 -11.35
C LYS A 55 24.49 -17.82 -10.48
N LYS A 56 25.64 -18.08 -11.11
CA LYS A 56 26.88 -18.45 -10.43
C LYS A 56 27.26 -17.39 -9.39
N LEU A 57 27.32 -17.80 -8.12
CA LEU A 57 27.77 -16.96 -7.01
C LEU A 57 29.30 -17.01 -6.92
N GLU A 58 29.91 -15.89 -6.58
CA GLU A 58 31.36 -15.84 -6.32
C GLU A 58 31.66 -16.20 -4.87
N SER A 59 32.90 -16.62 -4.59
CA SER A 59 33.33 -16.93 -3.23
C SER A 59 33.42 -15.66 -2.37
N CYS A 60 33.01 -15.78 -1.10
CA CYS A 60 33.05 -14.68 -0.15
C CYS A 60 34.49 -14.22 0.14
N LEU A 61 34.74 -12.94 -0.07
CA LEU A 61 36.04 -12.31 0.20
C LEU A 61 36.21 -11.82 1.65
N ALA A 62 35.28 -12.14 2.56
CA ALA A 62 35.28 -11.73 3.97
C ALA A 62 35.36 -10.20 4.18
N CYS A 63 34.67 -9.43 3.32
CA CYS A 63 34.84 -7.97 3.26
C CYS A 63 34.10 -7.16 4.34
N GLY A 64 33.22 -7.76 5.14
CA GLY A 64 32.45 -7.04 6.17
C GLY A 64 31.28 -6.16 5.68
N ASN A 65 31.07 -6.00 4.37
CA ASN A 65 30.07 -5.06 3.84
C ASN A 65 28.65 -5.64 3.67
N CYS A 66 28.30 -6.76 4.32
CA CYS A 66 27.07 -7.50 3.99
C CYS A 66 25.76 -6.78 4.33
N LEU A 67 25.78 -5.81 5.26
CA LEU A 67 24.61 -5.02 5.67
C LEU A 67 24.21 -3.96 4.63
N SER A 68 25.17 -3.41 3.88
CA SER A 68 24.91 -2.45 2.80
C SER A 68 24.71 -3.11 1.43
N GLY A 69 24.71 -4.45 1.38
CA GLY A 69 24.67 -5.24 0.16
C GLY A 69 26.06 -5.78 -0.19
N CYS A 70 26.13 -7.04 -0.64
CA CYS A 70 27.41 -7.67 -0.99
C CYS A 70 27.88 -7.18 -2.37
N PRO A 71 29.02 -6.45 -2.46
CA PRO A 71 29.49 -5.91 -3.74
C PRO A 71 30.24 -6.95 -4.59
N TYR A 72 30.53 -8.13 -4.04
CA TYR A 72 31.33 -9.18 -4.69
C TYR A 72 30.51 -10.40 -5.07
N ASN A 73 29.19 -10.26 -5.19
CA ASN A 73 28.30 -11.33 -5.66
C ASN A 73 28.34 -12.66 -4.84
N ALA A 74 28.76 -12.64 -3.58
CA ALA A 74 28.86 -13.84 -2.74
C ALA A 74 27.61 -14.14 -1.90
N LYS A 75 26.81 -13.11 -1.59
CA LYS A 75 25.56 -13.28 -0.82
C LYS A 75 24.45 -13.81 -1.74
N ASN A 76 23.83 -14.92 -1.34
CA ASN A 76 22.68 -15.53 -2.00
C ASN A 76 21.38 -14.80 -1.60
N SER A 77 21.23 -13.58 -2.11
CA SER A 77 20.07 -12.71 -1.88
C SER A 77 18.87 -13.10 -2.75
N THR A 78 17.67 -12.62 -2.40
CA THR A 78 16.42 -13.05 -3.04
C THR A 78 16.32 -12.74 -4.54
N ASP A 79 17.01 -11.68 -4.99
CA ASP A 79 17.18 -11.31 -6.40
C ASP A 79 17.99 -12.32 -7.22
N LYS A 80 18.72 -13.23 -6.56
CA LYS A 80 19.56 -14.25 -7.20
C LYS A 80 19.04 -15.67 -7.04
N ASN A 81 18.04 -15.87 -6.17
CA ASN A 81 17.38 -17.15 -5.97
C ASN A 81 15.90 -17.11 -6.37
N TYR A 82 14.97 -17.04 -5.42
CA TYR A 82 13.52 -17.07 -5.64
C TYR A 82 13.02 -16.09 -6.70
N LEU A 83 13.48 -14.84 -6.67
CA LEU A 83 13.00 -13.84 -7.64
C LEU A 83 13.54 -14.13 -9.05
N ALA A 84 14.78 -14.61 -9.16
CA ALA A 84 15.36 -15.01 -10.45
C ALA A 84 14.57 -16.19 -11.04
N LEU A 85 14.32 -17.23 -10.24
CA LEU A 85 13.52 -18.39 -10.67
C LEU A 85 12.08 -18.01 -11.02
N ALA A 86 11.46 -17.11 -10.25
CA ALA A 86 10.11 -16.63 -10.55
C ALA A 86 10.07 -15.92 -11.91
N VAL A 87 11.06 -15.06 -12.19
CA VAL A 87 11.16 -14.35 -13.48
C VAL A 87 11.41 -15.32 -14.62
N GLU A 88 12.26 -16.33 -14.44
CA GLU A 88 12.50 -17.41 -15.42
C GLU A 88 11.24 -18.23 -15.70
N ALA A 89 10.38 -18.42 -14.69
CA ALA A 89 9.06 -19.04 -14.82
C ALA A 89 7.99 -18.11 -15.43
N GLY A 90 8.34 -16.88 -15.82
CA GLY A 90 7.43 -15.93 -16.48
C GLY A 90 6.80 -14.87 -15.56
N CYS A 91 7.24 -14.76 -14.30
CA CYS A 91 6.78 -13.70 -13.40
C CYS A 91 7.24 -12.31 -13.88
N VAL A 92 6.31 -11.36 -13.94
CA VAL A 92 6.59 -9.97 -14.28
C VAL A 92 6.80 -9.17 -13.00
N VAL A 93 8.01 -8.64 -12.81
CA VAL A 93 8.35 -7.77 -11.69
C VAL A 93 8.28 -6.31 -12.12
N LYS A 94 7.51 -5.50 -11.40
CA LYS A 94 7.45 -4.04 -11.58
C LYS A 94 8.00 -3.34 -10.35
N ALA A 95 9.16 -2.71 -10.50
CA ALA A 95 9.78 -1.91 -9.44
C ALA A 95 9.16 -0.51 -9.37
N GLU A 96 9.45 0.21 -8.28
CA GLU A 96 9.02 1.61 -8.04
C GLU A 96 7.49 1.83 -7.98
N ILE A 97 6.73 0.76 -7.72
CA ILE A 97 5.28 0.82 -7.51
C ILE A 97 4.98 0.53 -6.04
N LYS A 98 4.44 1.52 -5.32
CA LYS A 98 3.96 1.35 -3.94
C LYS A 98 2.45 1.06 -3.94
N VAL A 99 2.06 -0.14 -3.51
CA VAL A 99 0.67 -0.47 -3.19
C VAL A 99 0.23 0.34 -1.96
N GLN A 100 -0.94 0.96 -2.03
CA GLN A 100 -1.51 1.77 -0.95
C GLN A 100 -2.59 1.03 -0.17
N TYR A 101 -3.47 0.32 -0.86
CA TYR A 101 -4.59 -0.41 -0.26
C TYR A 101 -5.21 -1.39 -1.27
N ILE A 102 -6.04 -2.30 -0.78
CA ILE A 102 -6.72 -3.33 -1.53
C ILE A 102 -8.22 -3.24 -1.22
N VAL A 103 -9.06 -3.44 -2.24
CA VAL A 103 -10.52 -3.39 -2.13
C VAL A 103 -11.10 -4.61 -2.84
N LYS A 104 -12.11 -5.27 -2.25
CA LYS A 104 -12.90 -6.30 -2.95
C LYS A 104 -13.61 -5.64 -4.13
N ASP A 105 -13.51 -6.19 -5.33
CA ASP A 105 -14.15 -5.60 -6.50
C ASP A 105 -15.67 -5.46 -6.24
N PRO A 106 -16.25 -4.26 -6.42
CA PRO A 106 -17.68 -4.04 -6.20
C PRO A 106 -18.59 -4.78 -7.20
N GLY A 107 -18.04 -5.46 -8.21
CA GLY A 107 -18.78 -6.22 -9.23
C GLY A 107 -19.45 -7.50 -8.73
N GLU A 108 -20.47 -7.36 -7.89
CA GLU A 108 -21.60 -8.31 -7.80
C GLU A 108 -22.86 -7.54 -8.22
N ASP A 109 -23.03 -7.34 -9.54
CA ASP A 109 -24.30 -7.12 -10.26
C ASP A 109 -24.03 -6.53 -11.66
N CYS A 110 -23.77 -7.41 -12.62
CA CYS A 110 -23.98 -7.12 -14.04
C CYS A 110 -24.80 -8.26 -14.63
N LEU A 111 -26.02 -8.44 -14.14
CA LEU A 111 -27.08 -8.97 -14.99
C LEU A 111 -27.28 -7.92 -16.08
N TYR A 112 -27.15 -8.34 -17.34
CA TYR A 112 -27.28 -7.56 -18.58
C TYR A 112 -26.01 -6.92 -19.14
N LYS A 113 -25.58 -7.54 -20.27
CA LYS A 113 -24.58 -7.14 -21.27
C LYS A 113 -23.13 -7.59 -21.02
N GLY A 114 -22.87 -8.85 -21.36
CA GLY A 114 -21.66 -9.29 -22.08
C GLY A 114 -20.35 -9.40 -21.29
N LYS A 115 -19.86 -10.65 -21.14
CA LYS A 115 -18.48 -11.11 -20.88
C LYS A 115 -17.51 -10.06 -20.31
N CYS A 116 -17.68 -9.70 -19.03
CA CYS A 116 -16.62 -9.06 -18.25
C CYS A 116 -16.42 -9.89 -16.98
N HIS A 117 -15.46 -10.82 -17.01
CA HIS A 117 -15.05 -11.53 -15.81
C HIS A 117 -14.39 -10.52 -14.86
N HIS A 118 -15.16 -10.06 -13.86
CA HIS A 118 -14.63 -9.21 -12.81
C HIS A 118 -13.72 -10.07 -11.94
N ARG A 119 -12.47 -9.62 -11.79
CA ARG A 119 -11.54 -10.26 -10.84
C ARG A 119 -11.95 -9.90 -9.43
N ARG A 120 -11.62 -10.74 -8.46
CA ARG A 120 -12.05 -10.58 -7.05
C ARG A 120 -11.55 -9.30 -6.37
N TRP A 121 -10.37 -8.82 -6.71
CA TRP A 121 -9.67 -7.76 -6.00
C TRP A 121 -9.20 -6.65 -6.91
N ARG A 122 -9.26 -5.40 -6.40
CA ARG A 122 -8.59 -4.22 -6.96
C ARG A 122 -7.45 -3.78 -6.04
N VAL A 123 -6.23 -3.71 -6.56
CA VAL A 123 -5.01 -3.35 -5.82
C VAL A 123 -4.56 -1.96 -6.26
N TYR A 124 -4.72 -0.98 -5.37
CA TYR A 124 -4.53 0.44 -5.71
C TYR A 124 -3.11 0.92 -5.41
N PHE A 125 -2.56 1.73 -6.32
CA PHE A 125 -1.27 2.42 -6.17
C PHE A 125 -1.45 3.88 -5.73
N ASN A 126 -2.64 4.43 -5.97
CA ASN A 126 -3.11 5.74 -5.54
C ASN A 126 -4.65 5.74 -5.59
N ASP A 127 -5.31 6.89 -5.37
CA ASP A 127 -6.79 6.94 -5.35
C ASP A 127 -7.48 6.66 -6.71
N LEU A 128 -6.74 6.49 -7.80
CA LEU A 128 -7.25 6.40 -9.17
C LEU A 128 -6.76 5.16 -9.94
N GLU A 129 -5.52 4.74 -9.69
CA GLU A 129 -4.85 3.67 -10.42
C GLU A 129 -4.83 2.38 -9.61
N TYR A 130 -5.24 1.30 -10.26
CA TYR A 130 -5.24 -0.05 -9.69
C TYR A 130 -4.99 -1.10 -10.76
N ILE A 131 -4.61 -2.30 -10.32
CA ILE A 131 -4.72 -3.53 -11.09
C ILE A 131 -5.78 -4.45 -10.49
N SER A 132 -6.39 -5.28 -11.31
CA SER A 132 -7.37 -6.27 -10.87
C SER A 132 -6.75 -7.66 -10.83
N SER A 133 -7.06 -8.46 -9.80
CA SER A 133 -6.54 -9.82 -9.62
C SER A 133 -7.52 -10.72 -8.88
N ASP A 134 -7.50 -12.03 -9.15
CA ASP A 134 -8.28 -13.02 -8.37
C ASP A 134 -7.58 -13.38 -7.06
N PHE A 135 -6.25 -13.37 -7.07
CA PHE A 135 -5.40 -13.70 -5.94
C PHE A 135 -4.45 -12.54 -5.65
N VAL A 136 -4.32 -12.16 -4.38
CA VAL A 136 -3.44 -11.12 -3.88
C VAL A 136 -2.67 -11.68 -2.69
N VAL A 137 -1.34 -11.72 -2.81
CA VAL A 137 -0.44 -12.10 -1.73
C VAL A 137 0.29 -10.85 -1.26
N ILE A 138 0.11 -10.47 0.00
CA ILE A 138 0.76 -9.31 0.62
C ILE A 138 2.05 -9.80 1.30
N SER A 139 3.19 -9.34 0.78
CA SER A 139 4.54 -9.63 1.31
C SER A 139 5.35 -8.35 1.46
N ALA A 140 4.74 -7.30 2.01
CA ALA A 140 5.34 -5.97 2.12
C ALA A 140 6.15 -5.77 3.41
N GLY A 141 6.41 -6.85 4.15
CA GLY A 141 7.03 -6.83 5.47
C GLY A 141 6.07 -6.28 6.54
N VAL A 142 6.43 -6.43 7.82
CA VAL A 142 5.53 -6.11 8.95
C VAL A 142 4.87 -4.74 8.85
N LEU A 143 5.65 -3.70 8.58
CA LEU A 143 5.13 -2.34 8.49
C LEU A 143 4.28 -2.12 7.24
N GLY A 144 4.75 -2.57 6.07
CA GLY A 144 4.06 -2.36 4.81
C GLY A 144 2.75 -3.13 4.72
N THR A 145 2.77 -4.40 5.12
CA THR A 145 1.59 -5.28 5.13
C THR A 145 0.52 -4.75 6.07
N THR A 146 0.91 -4.37 7.29
CA THR A 146 -0.01 -3.78 8.26
C THR A 146 -0.53 -2.41 7.78
N GLU A 147 0.30 -1.56 7.16
CA GLU A 147 -0.12 -0.28 6.56
C GLU A 147 -1.19 -0.49 5.48
N ILE A 148 -0.95 -1.40 4.54
CA ILE A 148 -1.87 -1.71 3.44
C ILE A 148 -3.21 -2.18 4.00
N LEU A 149 -3.21 -3.11 4.95
CA LEU A 149 -4.43 -3.66 5.53
C LEU A 149 -5.20 -2.62 6.36
N LEU A 150 -4.52 -1.78 7.16
CA LEU A 150 -5.18 -0.68 7.90
C LEU A 150 -5.83 0.33 6.95
N LYS A 151 -5.16 0.68 5.85
CA LYS A 151 -5.73 1.55 4.80
C LYS A 151 -6.89 0.90 4.05
N SER A 152 -6.87 -0.43 3.92
CA SER A 152 -7.94 -1.23 3.30
C SER A 152 -9.16 -1.34 4.22
N GLN A 153 -8.95 -1.51 5.53
CA GLN A 153 -10.03 -1.50 6.54
C GLN A 153 -10.78 -0.18 6.53
N LYS A 154 -10.06 0.95 6.45
CA LYS A 154 -10.65 2.29 6.30
C LYS A 154 -11.51 2.46 5.04
N ARG A 155 -11.35 1.58 4.06
CA ARG A 155 -12.10 1.52 2.80
C ARG A 155 -13.15 0.40 2.80
N GLY A 156 -13.49 -0.11 3.98
CA GLY A 156 -14.58 -1.06 4.18
C GLY A 156 -14.19 -2.53 4.04
N LEU A 157 -12.90 -2.86 3.98
CA LEU A 157 -12.48 -4.26 4.06
C LEU A 157 -12.65 -4.78 5.50
N GLY A 158 -13.54 -5.76 5.69
CA GLY A 158 -13.82 -6.35 7.00
C GLY A 158 -12.65 -7.19 7.51
N LEU A 159 -11.80 -6.62 8.37
CA LEU A 159 -10.61 -7.26 8.93
C LEU A 159 -10.73 -7.40 10.44
N SER A 160 -10.06 -8.42 10.99
CA SER A 160 -9.93 -8.67 12.43
C SER A 160 -9.51 -7.41 13.22
N ASP A 161 -10.17 -7.16 14.35
CA ASP A 161 -9.78 -6.16 15.37
C ASP A 161 -8.37 -6.41 15.97
N ARG A 162 -7.77 -7.57 15.68
CA ARG A 162 -6.40 -7.92 16.05
C ARG A 162 -5.35 -7.31 15.10
N LEU A 163 -5.76 -6.65 14.02
CA LEU A 163 -4.86 -6.00 13.08
C LEU A 163 -3.96 -4.97 13.76
N GLY A 164 -2.67 -5.10 13.52
CA GLY A 164 -1.61 -4.28 14.11
C GLY A 164 -1.28 -4.63 15.57
N LEU A 165 -1.93 -5.61 16.19
CA LEU A 165 -1.60 -6.07 17.54
C LEU A 165 -0.57 -7.20 17.52
N GLY A 166 0.08 -7.43 18.67
CA GLY A 166 0.93 -8.60 18.83
C GLY A 166 2.31 -8.45 18.19
N ILE A 167 2.82 -7.21 18.12
CA ILE A 167 4.10 -6.91 17.47
C ILE A 167 5.24 -7.31 18.38
N SER A 168 6.23 -7.98 17.80
CA SER A 168 7.51 -8.27 18.41
C SER A 168 8.62 -7.52 17.67
N CYS A 169 9.58 -7.00 18.43
CA CYS A 169 10.85 -6.49 17.94
C CYS A 169 11.91 -7.59 17.97
N ASN A 170 11.52 -8.85 18.20
CA ASN A 170 12.37 -10.01 18.37
C ASN A 170 13.40 -9.82 19.51
N GLY A 171 13.04 -8.99 20.50
CA GLY A 171 13.92 -8.59 21.59
C GLY A 171 15.21 -7.90 21.14
N ASN A 172 15.20 -7.27 19.96
CA ASN A 172 16.40 -6.67 19.37
C ASN A 172 16.92 -5.48 20.16
N ASN A 173 18.21 -5.54 20.46
CA ASN A 173 19.00 -4.45 21.03
C ASN A 173 20.33 -4.37 20.29
N VAL A 174 20.81 -3.15 20.07
CA VAL A 174 22.11 -2.92 19.43
C VAL A 174 23.02 -2.18 20.39
N ALA A 175 24.21 -2.73 20.55
CA ALA A 175 25.31 -2.17 21.32
C ALA A 175 26.52 -1.96 20.42
N TYR A 176 27.35 -0.99 20.78
CA TYR A 176 28.58 -0.68 20.09
C TYR A 176 29.72 -0.60 21.09
N VAL A 177 30.70 -1.49 20.95
CA VAL A 177 31.89 -1.54 21.79
C VAL A 177 33.02 -0.84 21.05
N THR A 178 33.73 0.05 21.73
CA THR A 178 34.87 0.78 21.17
C THR A 178 36.08 0.75 22.09
N ARG A 179 37.26 0.99 21.53
CA ARG A 179 38.55 1.03 22.26
C ARG A 179 38.84 -0.24 23.05
N SER A 180 38.49 -1.40 22.47
CA SER A 180 38.94 -2.66 23.06
C SER A 180 40.46 -2.71 23.11
N LYS A 181 41.02 -3.35 24.15
CA LYS A 181 42.46 -3.65 24.24
C LYS A 181 42.91 -4.65 23.18
N THR A 182 41.99 -5.51 22.74
CA THR A 182 42.24 -6.54 21.73
C THR A 182 41.68 -6.06 20.38
N PRO A 183 42.44 -6.19 19.27
CA PRO A 183 41.89 -5.90 17.95
C PRO A 183 40.72 -6.84 17.63
N LEU A 184 39.56 -6.26 17.32
CA LEU A 184 38.32 -6.95 16.94
C LEU A 184 38.16 -7.07 15.42
N ARG A 185 38.72 -6.12 14.67
CA ARG A 185 38.66 -6.02 13.20
C ARG A 185 37.24 -6.11 12.63
N ALA A 186 36.23 -5.58 13.32
CA ALA A 186 34.84 -5.63 12.90
C ALA A 186 34.40 -4.37 12.12
N TYR A 187 35.24 -3.92 11.18
CA TYR A 187 34.93 -2.83 10.25
C TYR A 187 35.21 -3.26 8.80
N GLY A 188 34.27 -3.00 7.89
CA GLY A 188 34.33 -3.43 6.51
C GLY A 188 35.58 -2.95 5.77
N LEU A 189 35.99 -3.67 4.73
CA LEU A 189 37.16 -3.35 3.92
C LEU A 189 36.78 -2.81 2.55
N ASN A 190 37.58 -1.86 2.07
CA ASN A 190 37.57 -1.41 0.68
C ASN A 190 38.49 -2.29 -0.18
N LYS A 191 38.28 -2.28 -1.50
CA LYS A 191 39.01 -3.14 -2.46
C LYS A 191 40.55 -3.03 -2.34
N LYS A 192 41.08 -1.83 -2.07
CA LYS A 192 42.54 -1.59 -1.94
C LYS A 192 43.16 -2.31 -0.73
N GLN A 193 42.38 -2.53 0.33
CA GLN A 193 42.88 -3.12 1.59
C GLN A 193 42.95 -4.65 1.53
N PHE A 194 42.42 -5.29 0.48
CA PHE A 194 42.44 -6.75 0.36
C PHE A 194 43.83 -7.34 0.10
N SER A 195 44.72 -6.58 -0.54
CA SER A 195 46.13 -6.98 -0.72
C SER A 195 46.95 -6.82 0.55
N GLU A 196 46.51 -5.95 1.46
CA GLU A 196 47.21 -5.65 2.72
C GLU A 196 46.76 -6.59 3.85
N VAL A 197 45.50 -7.03 3.83
CA VAL A 197 44.89 -7.86 4.88
C VAL A 197 44.66 -9.29 4.39
N ALA A 198 45.45 -10.23 4.94
CA ALA A 198 45.28 -11.66 4.72
C ALA A 198 43.87 -12.14 5.08
N PHE A 199 43.35 -13.16 4.37
CA PHE A 199 41.94 -13.58 4.46
C PHE A 199 41.43 -13.84 5.89
N HIS A 200 42.20 -14.56 6.72
CA HIS A 200 41.85 -14.88 8.11
C HIS A 200 41.81 -13.64 9.03
N ASN A 201 42.53 -12.59 8.64
CA ASN A 201 42.59 -11.31 9.35
C ASN A 201 41.53 -10.32 8.87
N ARG A 202 40.70 -10.68 7.89
CA ARG A 202 39.63 -9.82 7.41
C ARG A 202 38.45 -9.83 8.38
N PRO A 203 37.53 -8.86 8.30
CA PRO A 203 36.39 -8.74 9.22
C PRO A 203 35.42 -9.93 9.21
N GLY A 204 35.41 -10.71 8.13
CA GLY A 204 34.45 -11.77 7.94
C GLY A 204 33.12 -11.29 7.34
N PRO A 205 32.09 -12.16 7.32
CA PRO A 205 30.72 -11.74 7.06
C PRO A 205 30.19 -10.81 8.17
N ALA A 206 29.07 -10.14 7.92
CA ALA A 206 28.49 -9.19 8.87
C ALA A 206 28.21 -9.78 10.25
N ILE A 207 27.92 -11.08 10.32
CA ILE A 207 27.77 -11.83 11.57
C ILE A 207 28.74 -12.99 11.49
N SER A 208 29.69 -13.07 12.44
CA SER A 208 30.72 -14.11 12.45
C SER A 208 30.67 -15.03 13.67
N ALA A 209 29.97 -14.62 14.74
CA ALA A 209 29.77 -15.42 15.93
C ALA A 209 28.40 -15.15 16.57
N SER A 210 27.82 -16.19 17.17
CA SER A 210 26.51 -16.18 17.81
C SER A 210 26.55 -17.06 19.04
N PHE A 211 26.03 -16.54 20.14
CA PHE A 211 26.03 -17.23 21.42
C PHE A 211 24.69 -17.06 22.08
N THR A 212 24.07 -18.16 22.50
CA THR A 212 22.80 -18.14 23.21
C THR A 212 23.05 -18.30 24.70
N SER A 213 22.55 -17.35 25.48
CA SER A 213 22.58 -17.38 26.95
C SER A 213 21.50 -18.31 27.50
N SER A 214 21.80 -19.03 28.59
CA SER A 214 20.82 -19.70 29.46
C SER A 214 19.65 -18.80 29.85
N SER A 215 19.88 -17.48 29.92
CA SER A 215 18.86 -16.48 30.24
C SER A 215 17.86 -16.18 29.10
N GLY A 216 17.97 -16.87 27.95
CA GLY A 216 16.99 -16.82 26.87
C GLY A 216 17.20 -15.68 25.87
N PHE A 217 18.44 -15.23 25.66
CA PHE A 217 18.78 -14.25 24.62
C PHE A 217 20.08 -14.61 23.91
N THR A 218 20.18 -14.16 22.67
CA THR A 218 21.31 -14.45 21.76
C THR A 218 22.13 -13.18 21.57
N ILE A 219 23.44 -13.27 21.68
CA ILE A 219 24.39 -12.19 21.35
C ILE A 219 25.17 -12.58 20.10
N GLN A 220 25.26 -11.65 19.15
CA GLN A 220 25.98 -11.81 17.90
C GLN A 220 27.02 -10.72 17.72
N SER A 221 28.18 -11.11 17.19
CA SER A 221 29.17 -10.15 16.69
C SER A 221 28.68 -9.54 15.38
N GLY A 222 28.91 -8.23 15.23
CA GLY A 222 28.46 -7.44 14.08
C GLY A 222 29.61 -6.65 13.47
N VAL A 223 29.77 -6.75 12.16
CA VAL A 223 30.73 -5.95 11.38
C VAL A 223 30.03 -4.71 10.81
N LEU A 224 30.59 -3.54 11.05
CA LEU A 224 30.08 -2.28 10.50
C LEU A 224 30.60 -2.11 9.05
N PRO A 225 29.74 -1.93 8.03
CA PRO A 225 30.19 -1.74 6.65
C PRO A 225 30.86 -0.38 6.46
N THR A 226 31.72 -0.27 5.44
CA THR A 226 32.45 0.98 5.13
C THR A 226 31.54 2.16 4.80
N SER A 227 30.35 1.89 4.27
CA SER A 227 29.37 2.91 3.89
C SER A 227 28.63 3.54 5.06
N TYR A 228 28.74 2.99 6.27
CA TYR A 228 28.04 3.51 7.45
C TYR A 228 28.87 4.58 8.16
N PRO A 229 28.30 5.78 8.41
CA PRO A 229 29.00 6.81 9.16
C PRO A 229 29.12 6.41 10.63
N TYR A 230 30.36 6.39 11.12
CA TYR A 230 30.73 6.07 12.51
C TYR A 230 29.99 6.92 13.57
N LEU A 231 29.47 8.09 13.18
CA LEU A 231 28.82 9.06 14.06
C LEU A 231 27.44 8.61 14.58
N PHE A 232 26.71 7.76 13.84
CA PHE A 232 25.37 7.32 14.28
C PHE A 232 25.41 6.43 15.53
N LEU A 233 26.55 5.81 15.82
CA LEU A 233 26.75 4.92 16.97
C LEU A 233 27.48 5.60 18.14
N LYS A 234 27.96 6.84 17.95
CA LYS A 234 28.59 7.69 18.99
C LYS A 234 27.91 9.07 19.00
N GLY A 235 26.82 9.25 19.75
CA GLY A 235 26.13 10.55 19.76
C GLY A 235 24.91 10.70 20.68
N ILE A 236 24.10 11.73 20.39
CA ILE A 236 22.95 12.22 21.20
C ILE A 236 21.88 11.14 21.43
N ALA A 237 21.79 10.16 20.52
CA ALA A 237 20.85 9.05 20.60
C ALA A 237 21.43 7.78 21.25
N THR A 238 22.60 7.88 21.88
CA THR A 238 23.26 6.74 22.55
C THR A 238 23.79 7.14 23.92
N TYR A 239 23.74 6.23 24.89
CA TYR A 239 24.40 6.42 26.20
C TYR A 239 25.69 5.59 26.26
N GLY A 240 26.74 6.16 26.87
CA GLY A 240 28.04 5.52 27.06
C GLY A 240 28.22 4.97 28.48
N TRP A 241 28.84 3.80 28.62
CA TRP A 241 29.18 3.17 29.90
C TRP A 241 30.65 2.73 29.94
N PRO A 242 31.40 2.94 31.06
CA PRO A 242 30.96 3.49 32.36
C PRO A 242 30.59 5.00 32.33
N THR A 243 29.71 5.43 33.25
CA THR A 243 29.02 6.73 33.30
C THR A 243 30.01 7.91 33.41
N CYS A 244 30.55 8.35 32.27
CA CYS A 244 31.31 9.60 32.09
C CYS A 244 31.49 9.99 30.60
N TYR A 245 31.10 9.16 29.63
CA TYR A 245 31.30 9.45 28.19
C TYR A 245 30.13 10.24 27.60
N TRP A 246 30.16 11.58 27.75
CA TRP A 246 29.21 12.53 27.15
C TRP A 246 29.50 12.84 25.66
N PHE A 247 28.57 13.49 24.95
CA PHE A 247 28.65 13.81 23.50
C PHE A 247 30.00 14.41 23.05
N LEU A 248 30.62 15.24 23.91
CA LEU A 248 31.90 15.90 23.65
C LEU A 248 33.05 14.89 23.43
N HIS A 249 33.00 13.71 24.05
CA HIS A 249 33.99 12.67 23.83
C HIS A 249 33.91 12.05 22.43
N GLY A 250 32.71 11.95 21.83
CA GLY A 250 32.56 11.47 20.44
C GLY A 250 33.17 12.44 19.42
N LEU A 251 33.11 13.75 19.70
CA LEU A 251 33.70 14.80 18.86
C LEU A 251 35.23 14.87 19.03
N ILE A 252 35.72 14.68 20.25
CA ILE A 252 37.16 14.56 20.56
C ILE A 252 37.74 13.28 19.95
N ASP A 253 36.99 12.17 19.95
CA ASP A 253 37.37 10.93 19.27
C ASP A 253 37.47 11.11 17.77
N LYS A 254 36.57 11.90 17.15
CA LYS A 254 36.66 12.24 15.72
C LYS A 254 37.95 13.00 15.40
N LEU A 255 38.31 14.00 16.22
CA LEU A 255 39.56 14.74 16.09
C LEU A 255 40.77 13.81 16.29
N LYS A 256 40.76 12.95 17.31
CA LYS A 256 41.84 11.98 17.54
C LYS A 256 41.93 10.90 16.45
N CYS A 257 40.82 10.40 15.91
CA CYS A 257 40.85 9.43 14.81
C CYS A 257 41.31 10.07 13.49
N SER A 258 40.89 11.31 13.20
CA SER A 258 41.38 12.07 12.04
C SER A 258 42.83 12.52 12.16
N ILE A 259 43.33 12.81 13.37
CA ILE A 259 44.70 13.31 13.60
C ILE A 259 45.70 12.18 13.89
N MET A 260 45.30 11.13 14.60
CA MET A 260 46.18 10.05 15.07
C MET A 260 46.03 8.74 14.29
N GLY A 261 45.11 8.66 13.31
CA GLY A 261 44.91 7.43 12.52
C GLY A 261 44.50 6.22 13.36
N LEU A 262 43.81 6.43 14.49
CA LEU A 262 43.30 5.35 15.34
C LEU A 262 42.38 4.44 14.52
N GLU A 263 42.93 3.28 14.14
CA GLU A 263 42.29 2.32 13.26
C GLU A 263 41.02 1.76 13.90
N ALA A 264 39.92 1.71 13.14
CA ALA A 264 38.62 1.12 13.54
C ALA A 264 38.68 -0.40 13.84
N ILE A 265 39.88 -0.96 13.98
CA ILE A 265 40.15 -2.35 14.28
C ILE A 265 39.80 -2.72 15.73
N HIS A 266 39.59 -1.77 16.64
CA HIS A 266 39.31 -2.03 18.07
C HIS A 266 37.82 -1.94 18.44
N ASP A 267 36.94 -1.84 17.43
CA ASP A 267 35.53 -1.61 17.62
C ASP A 267 34.68 -2.75 17.02
N MET A 268 33.47 -2.94 17.55
CA MET A 268 32.53 -3.96 17.09
C MET A 268 31.09 -3.63 17.49
N ILE A 269 30.13 -4.06 16.66
CA ILE A 269 28.71 -4.05 17.00
C ILE A 269 28.36 -5.34 17.72
N LEU A 270 27.57 -5.26 18.78
CA LEU A 270 26.92 -6.40 19.41
C LEU A 270 25.43 -6.32 19.13
N ASN A 271 24.91 -7.27 18.37
CA ASN A 271 23.48 -7.42 18.13
C ASN A 271 22.92 -8.44 19.11
N VAL A 272 21.87 -8.08 19.83
CA VAL A 272 21.25 -8.94 20.84
C VAL A 272 19.80 -9.18 20.45
N MET A 273 19.34 -10.43 20.54
CA MET A 273 17.97 -10.84 20.25
C MET A 273 17.44 -11.67 21.42
N GLY A 274 16.13 -11.73 21.62
CA GLY A 274 15.55 -12.56 22.66
C GLY A 274 14.04 -12.48 22.69
N TYR A 275 13.45 -12.97 23.76
CA TYR A 275 12.00 -13.04 23.89
C TYR A 275 11.44 -11.76 24.51
N ASP A 276 10.81 -10.93 23.69
CA ASP A 276 10.00 -9.79 24.15
C ASP A 276 8.54 -10.22 24.42
N ALA A 277 7.77 -9.37 25.08
CA ALA A 277 6.40 -9.67 25.49
C ALA A 277 5.40 -9.75 24.32
N CYS A 278 5.83 -9.42 23.09
CA CYS A 278 4.99 -9.41 21.89
C CYS A 278 3.71 -8.56 22.05
N ASP A 279 3.74 -7.53 22.90
CA ASP A 279 2.63 -6.64 23.24
C ASP A 279 2.67 -5.30 22.47
N GLY A 280 3.57 -5.19 21.50
CA GLY A 280 3.70 -4.02 20.65
C GLY A 280 2.47 -3.84 19.74
N ARG A 281 2.33 -2.63 19.22
CA ARG A 281 1.19 -2.25 18.37
C ARG A 281 1.61 -1.37 17.20
N ILE A 282 1.01 -1.60 16.03
CA ILE A 282 1.00 -0.69 14.89
C ILE A 282 -0.40 -0.08 14.76
N THR A 283 -0.48 1.24 14.70
CA THR A 283 -1.71 1.97 14.35
C THR A 283 -1.46 2.88 13.16
N PHE A 284 -2.53 3.34 12.49
CA PHE A 284 -2.42 4.33 11.44
C PHE A 284 -2.77 5.72 11.98
N ASP A 285 -1.85 6.66 11.87
CA ASP A 285 -2.05 8.06 12.22
C ASP A 285 -2.62 8.81 11.01
N ASP A 286 -3.87 9.26 11.12
CA ASP A 286 -4.60 9.96 10.05
C ASP A 286 -4.05 11.35 9.72
N ASP A 287 -3.44 12.02 10.68
CA ASP A 287 -2.93 13.38 10.50
C ASP A 287 -1.54 13.35 9.85
N ALA A 288 -0.71 12.39 10.27
CA ALA A 288 0.61 12.17 9.69
C ALA A 288 0.60 11.33 8.40
N GLU A 289 -0.54 10.69 8.09
CA GLU A 289 -0.72 9.69 7.02
C GLU A 289 0.35 8.58 7.05
N LYS A 290 0.71 8.12 8.26
CA LYS A 290 1.79 7.16 8.50
C LYS A 290 1.42 6.16 9.58
N VAL A 291 2.08 5.00 9.54
CA VAL A 291 2.02 4.05 10.65
C VAL A 291 2.78 4.59 11.87
N ARG A 292 2.20 4.39 13.05
CA ARG A 292 2.80 4.65 14.35
C ARG A 292 3.05 3.32 15.03
N ILE A 293 4.25 3.13 15.54
CA ILE A 293 4.67 1.91 16.22
C ILE A 293 4.80 2.21 17.71
N ILE A 294 4.17 1.38 18.52
CA ILE A 294 4.42 1.28 19.96
C ILE A 294 5.24 -0.01 20.14
N PRO A 295 6.53 0.09 20.50
CA PRO A 295 7.38 -1.08 20.63
C PRO A 295 6.92 -1.97 21.79
N PRO A 296 7.16 -3.30 21.72
CA PRO A 296 6.85 -4.21 22.81
C PRO A 296 7.77 -3.98 24.01
N ASN A 297 7.30 -4.43 25.16
CA ASN A 297 8.10 -4.54 26.38
C ASN A 297 9.12 -5.67 26.25
N ASP A 298 10.38 -5.40 26.62
CA ASP A 298 11.46 -6.39 26.62
C ASP A 298 11.86 -6.71 28.08
N PRO A 299 11.30 -7.77 28.70
CA PRO A 299 11.61 -8.12 30.08
C PRO A 299 13.05 -8.59 30.26
N LEU A 300 13.74 -8.99 29.18
CA LEU A 300 15.13 -9.44 29.22
C LEU A 300 16.12 -8.28 29.09
N LEU A 301 15.68 -7.06 28.78
CA LEU A 301 16.54 -5.90 28.57
C LEU A 301 17.56 -5.66 29.71
N PRO A 302 17.18 -5.69 31.01
CA PRO A 302 18.15 -5.49 32.09
C PRO A 302 19.26 -6.56 32.09
N LYS A 303 18.91 -7.83 31.84
CA LYS A 303 19.89 -8.94 31.77
C LYS A 303 20.81 -8.78 30.57
N LYS A 304 20.27 -8.37 29.41
CA LYS A 304 21.05 -8.07 28.20
C LYS A 304 22.06 -6.95 28.44
N ILE A 305 21.66 -5.87 29.12
CA ILE A 305 22.56 -4.75 29.47
C ILE A 305 23.72 -5.24 30.33
N ILE A 306 23.45 -6.03 31.37
CA ILE A 306 24.50 -6.58 32.26
C ILE A 306 25.48 -7.45 31.47
N ALA A 307 24.98 -8.32 30.58
CA ALA A 307 25.83 -9.16 29.74
C ALA A 307 26.74 -8.31 28.81
N LEU A 308 26.18 -7.29 28.17
CA LEU A 308 26.94 -6.37 27.31
C LEU A 308 28.01 -5.59 28.09
N GLN A 309 27.70 -5.15 29.32
CA GLN A 309 28.66 -4.49 30.20
C GLN A 309 29.79 -5.44 30.61
N ASN A 310 29.48 -6.71 30.88
CA ASN A 310 30.48 -7.72 31.22
C ASN A 310 31.44 -7.99 30.06
N ILE A 311 30.91 -8.20 28.85
CA ILE A 311 31.71 -8.37 27.63
C ILE A 311 32.60 -7.15 27.41
N THR A 312 32.04 -5.94 27.51
CA THR A 312 32.78 -4.69 27.33
C THR A 312 33.91 -4.53 28.35
N ARG A 313 33.66 -4.88 29.62
CA ARG A 313 34.65 -4.81 30.70
C ARG A 313 35.83 -5.72 30.43
N LYS A 314 35.58 -6.96 29.98
CA LYS A 314 36.62 -7.92 29.58
C LYS A 314 37.43 -7.44 28.39
N LEU A 315 36.75 -6.87 27.39
CA LEU A 315 37.39 -6.22 26.25
C LEU A 315 38.22 -4.98 26.63
N GLY A 316 38.06 -4.45 27.85
CA GLY A 316 38.68 -3.21 28.30
C GLY A 316 38.20 -1.97 27.53
N GLY A 317 37.02 -2.06 26.91
CA GLY A 317 36.47 -1.02 26.03
C GLY A 317 35.42 -0.14 26.69
N ILE A 318 34.71 0.63 25.86
CA ILE A 318 33.57 1.48 26.23
C ILE A 318 32.34 1.00 25.49
N LEU A 319 31.22 0.88 26.20
CA LEU A 319 29.96 0.44 25.63
C LEU A 319 29.08 1.65 25.29
N PHE A 320 28.58 1.70 24.07
CA PHE A 320 27.53 2.62 23.63
C PHE A 320 26.26 1.83 23.32
N MET A 321 25.12 2.31 23.81
CA MET A 321 23.81 1.71 23.51
C MET A 321 22.81 2.77 23.10
N SER A 322 21.87 2.41 22.22
CA SER A 322 20.77 3.30 21.82
C SER A 322 19.97 3.78 23.03
N CYS A 323 19.58 5.06 23.05
CA CYS A 323 18.61 5.58 24.01
C CYS A 323 17.19 5.05 23.73
N TYR A 324 16.95 4.56 22.51
CA TYR A 324 15.73 3.85 22.14
C TYR A 324 15.85 2.39 22.54
N ARG A 325 15.11 2.00 23.57
CA ARG A 325 15.17 0.68 24.22
C ARG A 325 14.80 -0.50 23.33
N SER A 326 14.09 -0.26 22.22
CA SER A 326 13.72 -1.31 21.25
C SER A 326 14.08 -0.82 19.85
N THR A 327 15.28 -1.16 19.38
CA THR A 327 15.74 -0.87 18.02
C THR A 327 15.81 -2.19 17.27
N SER A 328 14.92 -2.41 16.29
CA SER A 328 14.81 -3.71 15.62
C SER A 328 14.92 -3.61 14.10
N VAL A 329 15.63 -4.59 13.55
CA VAL A 329 15.62 -4.96 12.12
C VAL A 329 14.82 -6.24 11.86
N HIS A 330 14.31 -6.87 12.92
CA HIS A 330 13.54 -8.12 12.89
C HIS A 330 12.16 -7.88 13.51
N LEU A 331 11.37 -7.02 12.88
CA LEU A 331 9.96 -6.88 13.26
C LEU A 331 9.22 -8.15 12.89
N LEU A 332 8.36 -8.61 13.80
CA LEU A 332 7.49 -9.78 13.65
C LEU A 332 6.08 -9.42 14.13
N GLY A 333 5.08 -10.09 13.57
CA GLY A 333 3.69 -9.96 13.98
C GLY A 333 2.96 -8.75 13.40
N GLY A 334 1.74 -8.49 13.88
CA GLY A 334 0.85 -7.42 13.42
C GLY A 334 -0.26 -7.90 12.49
N CYS A 335 -0.04 -9.00 11.79
CA CYS A 335 -1.06 -9.74 11.05
C CYS A 335 -1.09 -11.21 11.51
N ASN A 336 -0.92 -11.43 12.82
CA ASN A 336 -0.63 -12.72 13.43
C ASN A 336 -1.54 -13.85 12.93
N ALA A 337 -0.92 -14.98 12.59
CA ALA A 337 -1.63 -16.22 12.29
C ALA A 337 -2.30 -16.77 13.56
N ALA A 338 -3.54 -17.23 13.43
CA ALA A 338 -4.32 -17.80 14.53
C ALA A 338 -5.35 -18.80 14.03
N SER A 339 -6.04 -19.47 14.96
CA SER A 339 -7.12 -20.41 14.64
C SER A 339 -8.44 -19.73 14.23
N ASN A 340 -8.64 -18.46 14.57
CA ASN A 340 -9.83 -17.69 14.23
C ASN A 340 -9.59 -16.16 14.30
N ALA A 341 -10.54 -15.41 13.74
CA ALA A 341 -10.50 -13.95 13.61
C ALA A 341 -10.45 -13.18 14.94
N SER A 342 -10.89 -13.77 16.07
CA SER A 342 -10.84 -13.08 17.37
C SER A 342 -9.45 -13.11 18.00
N LEU A 343 -8.59 -14.04 17.56
CA LEU A 343 -7.25 -14.24 18.11
C LEU A 343 -6.14 -13.67 17.21
N GLY A 344 -6.36 -13.65 15.89
CA GLY A 344 -5.40 -13.13 14.92
C GLY A 344 -6.07 -12.63 13.63
N VAL A 345 -5.25 -12.21 12.68
CA VAL A 345 -5.68 -11.59 11.41
C VAL A 345 -5.75 -12.60 10.29
N CYS A 346 -4.88 -13.59 10.29
CA CYS A 346 -4.81 -14.62 9.26
C CYS A 346 -4.94 -16.01 9.86
N ASN A 347 -5.34 -17.00 9.06
CA ASN A 347 -5.22 -18.40 9.45
C ASN A 347 -3.76 -18.90 9.28
N THR A 348 -3.51 -20.16 9.63
CA THR A 348 -2.17 -20.79 9.54
C THR A 348 -1.65 -20.93 8.10
N ASN A 349 -2.54 -20.83 7.11
CA ASN A 349 -2.19 -20.89 5.69
C ASN A 349 -2.02 -19.48 5.09
N GLY A 350 -2.00 -18.43 5.92
CA GLY A 350 -1.81 -17.05 5.50
C GLY A 350 -3.04 -16.38 4.91
N GLN A 351 -4.21 -17.03 4.87
CA GLN A 351 -5.45 -16.41 4.38
C GLN A 351 -5.98 -15.40 5.40
N VAL A 352 -6.40 -14.23 4.92
CA VAL A 352 -6.89 -13.15 5.78
C VAL A 352 -8.32 -13.44 6.22
N PHE A 353 -8.58 -13.39 7.53
CA PHE A 353 -9.93 -13.58 8.07
C PHE A 353 -10.88 -12.45 7.67
N ASN A 354 -12.14 -12.80 7.44
CA ASN A 354 -13.23 -11.85 7.19
C ASN A 354 -14.09 -11.72 8.46
N GLN A 355 -14.13 -10.52 9.05
CA GLN A 355 -14.89 -10.26 10.29
C GLN A 355 -16.37 -9.91 10.04
N ASN A 356 -16.81 -9.78 8.78
CA ASN A 356 -18.20 -9.39 8.47
C ASN A 356 -19.22 -10.53 8.61
N ALA A 357 -18.79 -11.77 8.91
CA ALA A 357 -19.68 -12.91 9.08
C ALA A 357 -19.52 -13.51 10.48
N ASN A 358 -20.63 -13.86 11.14
CA ASN A 358 -20.68 -14.64 12.39
C ASN A 358 -20.14 -16.09 12.24
N GLN A 359 -19.35 -16.36 11.19
CA GLN A 359 -18.69 -17.63 10.89
C GLN A 359 -17.21 -17.34 10.61
N VAL A 360 -16.32 -18.25 11.01
CA VAL A 360 -14.88 -18.15 10.70
C VAL A 360 -14.71 -18.33 9.19
N THR A 361 -14.76 -17.23 8.46
CA THR A 361 -14.58 -17.18 7.01
C THR A 361 -13.31 -16.39 6.69
N VAL A 362 -12.79 -16.60 5.49
CA VAL A 362 -11.61 -15.90 4.98
C VAL A 362 -12.01 -15.09 3.74
N HIS A 363 -11.25 -14.02 3.47
CA HIS A 363 -11.32 -13.30 2.21
C HIS A 363 -10.71 -14.18 1.11
N GLU A 364 -11.55 -14.76 0.26
CA GLU A 364 -11.08 -15.66 -0.80
C GLU A 364 -10.07 -14.98 -1.73
N GLY A 365 -8.94 -15.62 -1.96
CA GLY A 365 -7.89 -15.06 -2.80
C GLY A 365 -7.00 -14.02 -2.11
N LEU A 366 -7.21 -13.66 -0.84
CA LEU A 366 -6.39 -12.69 -0.11
C LEU A 366 -5.50 -13.35 0.94
N TYR A 367 -4.19 -13.23 0.76
CA TYR A 367 -3.17 -13.88 1.60
C TYR A 367 -2.15 -12.86 2.10
N VAL A 368 -1.53 -13.17 3.23
CA VAL A 368 -0.30 -12.54 3.71
C VAL A 368 0.79 -13.61 3.70
N SER A 369 2.00 -13.26 3.28
CA SER A 369 3.16 -14.17 3.29
C SER A 369 4.44 -13.41 3.63
N ASP A 370 4.58 -13.01 4.90
CA ASP A 370 5.79 -12.41 5.45
C ASP A 370 5.84 -12.55 6.98
N ALA A 371 6.81 -11.86 7.60
CA ALA A 371 7.03 -11.83 9.05
C ALA A 371 5.82 -11.35 9.89
N SER A 372 4.84 -10.66 9.30
CA SER A 372 3.68 -10.15 10.02
C SER A 372 2.76 -11.26 10.53
N LEU A 373 2.86 -12.46 9.96
CA LEU A 373 2.13 -13.65 10.40
C LEU A 373 2.70 -14.26 11.69
N ILE A 374 3.97 -14.00 12.01
CA ILE A 374 4.69 -14.68 13.09
C ILE A 374 4.25 -14.08 14.43
N PRO A 375 3.53 -14.83 15.29
CA PRO A 375 2.84 -14.26 16.46
C PRO A 375 3.72 -14.11 17.69
N CYS A 376 5.03 -14.34 17.57
CA CYS A 376 5.95 -14.33 18.70
C CYS A 376 7.37 -13.92 18.29
N SER A 377 8.16 -13.53 19.30
CA SER A 377 9.61 -13.46 19.18
C SER A 377 10.20 -14.85 18.93
N ILE A 378 11.20 -14.92 18.06
CA ILE A 378 11.94 -16.15 17.74
C ILE A 378 13.27 -16.20 18.50
N GLY A 379 13.82 -15.04 18.90
CA GLY A 379 15.07 -14.93 19.66
C GLY A 379 16.34 -15.13 18.82
N THR A 380 16.20 -15.33 17.50
CA THR A 380 17.28 -15.43 16.52
C THR A 380 16.87 -14.76 15.20
N ASN A 381 17.77 -14.74 14.20
CA ASN A 381 17.50 -14.14 12.89
C ASN A 381 16.30 -14.85 12.19
N PRO A 382 15.21 -14.14 11.86
CA PRO A 382 13.97 -14.78 11.44
C PRO A 382 13.91 -15.17 9.96
N CYS A 383 14.93 -14.83 9.15
CA CYS A 383 14.89 -14.99 7.69
C CYS A 383 14.53 -16.41 7.25
N LEU A 384 15.14 -17.44 7.86
CA LEU A 384 14.82 -18.83 7.54
C LEU A 384 13.38 -19.19 7.94
N THR A 385 12.93 -18.79 9.13
CA THR A 385 11.55 -19.00 9.57
C THR A 385 10.54 -18.36 8.61
N ILE A 386 10.80 -17.13 8.18
CA ILE A 386 9.95 -16.40 7.22
C ILE A 386 9.93 -17.14 5.87
N THR A 387 11.08 -17.67 5.43
CA THR A 387 11.15 -18.40 4.16
C THR A 387 10.40 -19.72 4.24
N THR A 388 10.56 -20.48 5.33
CA THR A 388 9.81 -21.74 5.57
C THR A 388 8.31 -21.49 5.65
N LEU A 389 7.89 -20.41 6.33
CA LEU A 389 6.49 -20.00 6.38
C LEU A 389 5.95 -19.67 4.97
N SER A 390 6.73 -18.96 4.17
CA SER A 390 6.33 -18.59 2.80
C SER A 390 6.19 -19.82 1.89
N GLU A 391 7.03 -20.86 2.05
CA GLU A 391 6.85 -22.14 1.33
C GLU A 391 5.59 -22.88 1.76
N HIS A 392 5.31 -22.92 3.07
CA HIS A 392 4.08 -23.55 3.58
C HIS A 392 2.84 -22.88 2.96
N ILE A 393 2.83 -21.55 2.92
CA ILE A 393 1.73 -20.77 2.33
C ILE A 393 1.66 -20.96 0.82
N SER A 394 2.79 -21.02 0.12
CA SER A 394 2.83 -21.17 -1.33
C SER A 394 2.19 -22.48 -1.79
N GLN A 395 2.42 -23.58 -1.07
CA GLN A 395 1.82 -24.89 -1.35
C GLN A 395 0.29 -24.83 -1.28
N HIS A 396 -0.26 -24.28 -0.18
CA HIS A 396 -1.70 -24.11 -0.03
C HIS A 396 -2.30 -23.15 -1.07
N LEU A 397 -1.61 -22.05 -1.38
CA LEU A 397 -2.06 -21.10 -2.40
C LEU A 397 -2.14 -21.76 -3.79
N VAL A 398 -1.19 -22.61 -4.15
CA VAL A 398 -1.22 -23.32 -5.44
C VAL A 398 -2.45 -24.22 -5.53
N ASP A 399 -2.78 -24.96 -4.46
CA ASP A 399 -3.99 -25.79 -4.43
C ASP A 399 -5.27 -24.94 -4.60
N ASP A 400 -5.36 -23.81 -3.91
CA ASP A 400 -6.50 -22.88 -4.03
C ASP A 400 -6.63 -22.31 -5.45
N VAL A 401 -5.51 -21.97 -6.09
CA VAL A 401 -5.48 -21.49 -7.49
C VAL A 401 -5.91 -22.58 -8.46
N LEU A 402 -5.48 -23.83 -8.25
CA LEU A 402 -5.86 -24.97 -9.10
C LEU A 402 -7.36 -25.27 -8.98
N ASN A 403 -7.91 -25.26 -7.76
CA ASN A 403 -9.34 -25.43 -7.49
C ASN A 403 -10.18 -24.29 -8.07
N PHE A 404 -9.68 -23.05 -8.00
CA PHE A 404 -10.34 -21.91 -8.64
C PHE A 404 -10.38 -22.08 -10.17
N LYS A 405 -9.26 -22.48 -10.78
CA LYS A 405 -9.18 -22.70 -12.24
C LYS A 405 -10.08 -23.82 -12.73
N SER A 406 -10.21 -24.93 -12.00
CA SER A 406 -11.16 -25.99 -12.37
C SER A 406 -12.61 -25.49 -12.32
N THR A 407 -12.98 -24.77 -11.27
CA THR A 407 -14.32 -24.19 -11.10
C THR A 407 -14.67 -23.19 -12.22
N VAL A 408 -13.72 -22.33 -12.61
CA VAL A 408 -13.92 -21.37 -13.72
C VAL A 408 -14.08 -22.10 -15.05
N ARG A 409 -13.24 -23.11 -15.33
CA ARG A 409 -13.34 -23.91 -16.56
C ARG A 409 -14.64 -24.69 -16.66
N GLU A 410 -15.15 -25.24 -15.55
CA GLU A 410 -16.46 -25.90 -15.53
C GLU A 410 -17.58 -24.93 -15.88
N LYS A 411 -17.54 -23.69 -15.36
CA LYS A 411 -18.53 -22.65 -15.71
C LYS A 411 -18.45 -22.22 -17.18
N GLU A 412 -17.24 -22.03 -17.71
CA GLU A 412 -17.03 -21.73 -19.13
C GLU A 412 -17.52 -22.87 -20.03
N CYS A 413 -17.27 -24.14 -19.67
CA CYS A 413 -17.75 -25.30 -20.44
C CYS A 413 -19.28 -25.47 -20.42
N ILE A 414 -19.96 -25.03 -19.35
CA ILE A 414 -21.42 -25.04 -19.27
C ILE A 414 -22.03 -23.89 -20.10
N GLU A 415 -21.38 -22.72 -20.11
CA GLU A 415 -21.82 -21.56 -20.90
C GLU A 415 -21.51 -21.70 -22.41
N HIS A 416 -20.48 -22.46 -22.78
CA HIS A 416 -20.09 -22.71 -24.17
C HIS A 416 -20.83 -23.86 -24.89
N ALA A 417 -21.89 -24.42 -24.29
CA ALA A 417 -22.82 -25.31 -24.99
C ALA A 417 -23.74 -24.56 -25.98
N ASP A 418 -23.82 -23.23 -25.88
CA ASP A 418 -24.42 -22.36 -26.89
C ASP A 418 -23.40 -21.29 -27.32
N GLU A 419 -23.15 -21.26 -28.64
CA GLU A 419 -22.40 -20.25 -29.41
C GLU A 419 -20.86 -20.32 -29.47
N ASN A 420 -20.40 -20.73 -30.66
CA ASN A 420 -19.07 -20.50 -31.22
C ASN A 420 -18.84 -19.01 -31.50
N VAL A 421 -17.91 -18.35 -30.80
CA VAL A 421 -17.18 -17.19 -31.35
C VAL A 421 -15.78 -17.12 -30.73
N ASP A 422 -14.76 -17.38 -31.56
CA ASP A 422 -13.36 -17.03 -31.31
C ASP A 422 -13.19 -15.51 -31.23
N SER A 423 -12.63 -15.01 -30.13
CA SER A 423 -11.93 -13.72 -30.18
C SER A 423 -10.76 -13.70 -29.19
N ILE A 424 -9.57 -13.53 -29.77
CA ILE A 424 -8.26 -13.48 -29.11
C ILE A 424 -8.14 -12.15 -28.33
N PRO A 425 -7.64 -12.13 -27.08
CA PRO A 425 -7.41 -10.89 -26.35
C PRO A 425 -6.24 -10.11 -26.96
N LYS A 426 -6.48 -8.84 -27.29
CA LYS A 426 -5.43 -7.91 -27.74
C LYS A 426 -4.40 -7.68 -26.64
N THR A 427 -3.14 -7.76 -27.05
CA THR A 427 -1.93 -7.70 -26.24
C THR A 427 -1.73 -6.37 -25.51
N THR A 428 -1.12 -6.48 -24.33
CA THR A 428 -0.79 -5.52 -23.26
C THR A 428 0.04 -4.27 -23.63
N LYS A 429 0.22 -3.94 -24.91
CA LYS A 429 1.01 -2.76 -25.35
C LYS A 429 0.21 -1.44 -25.41
N GLU A 430 -1.11 -1.47 -25.31
CA GLU A 430 -1.95 -0.25 -25.40
C GLU A 430 -2.13 0.49 -24.07
N HIS A 431 -1.89 -0.16 -22.92
CA HIS A 431 -2.14 0.44 -21.60
C HIS A 431 -1.10 1.49 -21.18
N GLU A 432 0.14 1.44 -21.68
CA GLU A 432 1.18 2.43 -21.32
C GLU A 432 0.96 3.79 -22.01
N ASN A 433 0.28 3.83 -23.17
CA ASN A 433 -0.04 5.07 -23.89
C ASN A 433 -1.34 5.74 -23.46
N MET A 434 -2.16 5.14 -22.58
CA MET A 434 -3.42 5.75 -22.12
C MET A 434 -3.23 6.79 -21.01
N PHE A 435 -2.21 6.65 -20.17
CA PHE A 435 -2.01 7.52 -19.00
C PHE A 435 -1.23 8.80 -19.29
N SER A 436 -0.51 8.89 -20.42
CA SER A 436 0.25 10.10 -20.79
C SER A 436 -0.63 11.29 -21.16
N ASP A 437 -1.92 11.04 -21.43
CA ASP A 437 -2.85 12.03 -22.00
C ASP A 437 -3.89 12.57 -21.00
N MET A 438 -3.81 12.18 -19.72
CA MET A 438 -4.82 12.57 -18.75
C MET A 438 -4.45 13.85 -17.97
N VAL A 439 -5.49 14.55 -17.49
CA VAL A 439 -5.35 15.76 -16.67
C VAL A 439 -5.87 15.50 -15.27
N LEU A 440 -5.00 15.71 -14.28
CA LEU A 440 -5.33 15.58 -12.87
C LEU A 440 -5.95 16.88 -12.36
N VAL A 441 -7.20 16.79 -11.88
CA VAL A 441 -7.97 17.90 -11.33
C VAL A 441 -8.27 17.61 -9.85
N LYS A 442 -8.09 18.61 -8.97
CA LYS A 442 -8.43 18.47 -7.55
C LYS A 442 -9.53 19.45 -7.19
N GLU A 443 -10.66 18.94 -6.70
CA GLU A 443 -11.81 19.75 -6.38
C GLU A 443 -12.21 19.58 -4.90
N LYS A 444 -12.57 20.70 -4.25
CA LYS A 444 -13.10 20.70 -2.90
C LYS A 444 -14.42 21.43 -2.87
N MET A 445 -15.48 20.71 -2.51
CA MET A 445 -16.83 21.26 -2.40
C MET A 445 -17.34 21.17 -0.96
N ARG A 446 -18.13 22.15 -0.54
CA ARG A 446 -18.73 22.23 0.80
C ARG A 446 -20.19 22.61 0.71
N GLY A 447 -21.03 22.03 1.56
CA GLY A 447 -22.42 22.43 1.66
C GLY A 447 -23.19 21.53 2.62
N PHE A 448 -24.46 21.30 2.32
CA PHE A 448 -25.37 20.61 3.23
C PHE A 448 -26.16 19.53 2.49
N ILE A 449 -26.27 18.35 3.11
CA ILE A 449 -27.10 17.23 2.67
C ILE A 449 -28.13 16.99 3.78
N ALA A 450 -29.43 17.10 3.46
CA ALA A 450 -30.52 17.07 4.43
C ALA A 450 -30.28 18.02 5.63
N GLY A 451 -29.78 19.23 5.36
CA GLY A 451 -29.45 20.24 6.38
C GLY A 451 -28.16 19.98 7.16
N MET A 452 -27.44 18.90 6.89
CA MET A 452 -26.24 18.50 7.63
C MET A 452 -24.95 18.80 6.85
N PRO A 453 -23.88 19.29 7.50
CA PRO A 453 -22.68 19.73 6.81
C PRO A 453 -21.93 18.55 6.16
N CYS A 454 -21.57 18.72 4.89
CA CYS A 454 -20.83 17.76 4.09
C CYS A 454 -19.71 18.45 3.30
N THR A 455 -18.55 17.78 3.19
CA THR A 455 -17.41 18.26 2.39
C THR A 455 -16.90 17.14 1.50
N ALA A 456 -16.85 17.35 0.19
CA ALA A 456 -16.27 16.42 -0.77
C ALA A 456 -14.87 16.88 -1.19
N HIS A 457 -13.91 15.95 -1.16
CA HIS A 457 -12.53 16.11 -1.63
C HIS A 457 -12.31 15.16 -2.80
N LEU A 458 -12.42 15.69 -4.03
CA LEU A 458 -12.37 14.91 -5.25
C LEU A 458 -11.00 15.05 -5.93
N ILE A 459 -10.46 13.93 -6.38
CA ILE A 459 -9.28 13.86 -7.24
C ILE A 459 -9.74 13.19 -8.53
N MET A 460 -9.69 13.90 -9.64
CA MET A 460 -10.24 13.44 -10.91
C MET A 460 -9.13 13.28 -11.93
N ASN A 461 -9.19 12.19 -12.69
CA ASN A 461 -8.31 11.95 -13.84
C ASN A 461 -9.13 12.04 -15.12
N MET A 462 -8.97 13.14 -15.85
CA MET A 462 -9.84 13.52 -16.97
C MET A 462 -9.20 13.17 -18.31
N ASN A 463 -9.97 12.54 -19.20
CA ASN A 463 -9.56 12.30 -20.58
C ASN A 463 -9.81 13.54 -21.45
N CYS A 464 -8.84 13.87 -22.32
CA CYS A 464 -8.86 15.01 -23.23
C CYS A 464 -8.66 14.63 -24.71
N ARG A 465 -8.81 13.35 -25.06
CA ARG A 465 -8.73 12.89 -26.45
C ARG A 465 -9.97 13.32 -27.24
N ASP A 466 -9.70 13.91 -28.40
CA ASP A 466 -10.64 13.91 -29.51
C ASP A 466 -10.29 12.66 -30.31
N ASN A 467 -11.25 11.77 -30.58
CA ASN A 467 -11.04 10.75 -31.60
C ASN A 467 -11.06 11.44 -32.98
N LYS A 468 -9.97 12.14 -33.32
CA LYS A 468 -9.73 12.68 -34.66
C LYS A 468 -8.56 11.94 -35.29
N GLY A 469 -8.87 10.79 -35.89
CA GLY A 469 -8.07 10.25 -36.99
C GLY A 469 -8.93 10.26 -38.23
N PHE A 470 -8.97 11.38 -38.97
CA PHE A 470 -9.11 11.50 -40.43
C PHE A 470 -9.32 12.98 -40.82
N GLY A 471 -8.40 13.51 -41.64
CA GLY A 471 -8.60 14.58 -42.65
C GLY A 471 -9.02 16.00 -42.22
N PRO A 472 -8.40 17.07 -42.75
CA PRO A 472 -8.97 18.41 -42.72
C PRO A 472 -10.02 18.52 -43.83
N GLU A 473 -11.29 18.62 -43.46
CA GLU A 473 -12.48 19.01 -44.24
C GLU A 473 -13.65 18.05 -44.00
N SER A 474 -14.43 18.28 -42.93
CA SER A 474 -15.90 18.13 -42.92
C SER A 474 -16.49 18.10 -41.50
N SER A 475 -17.54 18.89 -41.29
CA SER A 475 -18.62 18.79 -40.30
C SER A 475 -18.33 18.83 -38.78
N VAL A 476 -19.04 19.76 -38.14
CA VAL A 476 -19.16 20.04 -36.70
C VAL A 476 -19.98 18.95 -35.98
N ILE A 477 -19.54 17.70 -36.04
CA ILE A 477 -20.13 16.62 -35.27
C ILE A 477 -19.02 16.03 -34.41
N GLU A 478 -18.93 16.56 -33.18
CA GLU A 478 -18.08 15.99 -32.14
C GLU A 478 -18.68 14.66 -31.69
N ASP A 479 -17.94 13.58 -31.93
CA ASP A 479 -18.23 12.27 -31.38
C ASP A 479 -18.16 12.35 -29.84
N SER A 480 -19.32 12.35 -29.20
CA SER A 480 -19.59 12.69 -27.79
C SER A 480 -19.27 11.58 -26.79
N SER A 481 -18.77 10.43 -27.25
CA SER A 481 -18.65 9.24 -26.40
C SER A 481 -17.55 9.34 -25.34
N SER A 482 -16.52 10.17 -25.51
CA SER A 482 -15.35 10.23 -24.60
C SER A 482 -14.92 11.63 -24.10
N LEU A 483 -15.57 12.71 -24.52
CA LEU A 483 -15.12 14.08 -24.23
C LEU A 483 -15.30 14.44 -22.74
N LEU A 484 -14.21 14.85 -22.08
CA LEU A 484 -14.21 15.32 -20.67
C LEU A 484 -14.85 14.35 -19.66
N LYS A 485 -14.69 13.05 -19.91
CA LYS A 485 -15.01 11.97 -18.95
C LYS A 485 -13.77 11.55 -18.18
N GLY A 486 -13.95 11.07 -16.96
CA GLY A 486 -12.84 10.69 -16.09
C GLY A 486 -13.20 9.76 -14.95
N LYS A 487 -12.17 9.30 -14.25
CA LYS A 487 -12.29 8.58 -12.97
C LYS A 487 -12.17 9.56 -11.82
N VAL A 488 -12.83 9.26 -10.71
CA VAL A 488 -12.82 10.07 -9.49
C VAL A 488 -12.36 9.19 -8.31
N GLY A 489 -11.38 9.70 -7.58
CA GLY A 489 -10.95 9.19 -6.28
C GLY A 489 -11.02 10.29 -5.22
N GLY A 490 -10.53 9.99 -4.03
CA GLY A 490 -10.54 10.90 -2.88
C GLY A 490 -11.53 10.46 -1.80
N TYR A 491 -12.13 11.41 -1.09
CA TYR A 491 -12.98 11.11 0.06
C TYR A 491 -14.03 12.18 0.33
N VAL A 492 -15.05 11.81 1.08
CA VAL A 492 -16.14 12.68 1.55
C VAL A 492 -16.15 12.68 3.08
N ILE A 493 -16.26 13.88 3.67
CA ILE A 493 -16.45 14.05 5.11
C ILE A 493 -17.93 14.35 5.33
N PHE A 494 -18.65 13.38 5.92
CA PHE A 494 -20.05 13.52 6.27
C PHE A 494 -20.31 13.01 7.69
N LYS A 495 -19.84 13.79 8.67
CA LYS A 495 -19.77 13.42 10.10
C LYS A 495 -21.10 13.04 10.75
N SER A 496 -22.21 13.51 10.18
CA SER A 496 -23.56 13.19 10.68
C SER A 496 -24.00 11.78 10.33
N VAL A 497 -23.40 11.15 9.32
CA VAL A 497 -23.68 9.76 8.92
C VAL A 497 -22.59 8.82 9.45
N GLU A 498 -21.33 9.16 9.19
CA GLU A 498 -20.17 8.36 9.60
C GLU A 498 -19.14 9.27 10.27
N LYS A 499 -18.59 8.84 11.42
CA LYS A 499 -17.63 9.66 12.18
C LYS A 499 -16.32 9.89 11.41
N GLU A 500 -15.92 8.90 10.62
CA GLU A 500 -14.70 8.89 9.83
C GLU A 500 -14.92 9.36 8.38
N LYS A 501 -13.82 9.44 7.61
CA LYS A 501 -13.88 9.79 6.18
C LYS A 501 -14.53 8.64 5.40
N LEU A 502 -15.42 8.98 4.47
CA LEU A 502 -15.94 8.06 3.46
C LEU A 502 -15.00 8.08 2.25
N PHE A 503 -14.32 6.98 1.96
CA PHE A 503 -13.39 6.92 0.84
C PHE A 503 -14.11 6.52 -0.45
N ILE A 504 -13.72 7.13 -1.57
CA ILE A 504 -14.24 6.79 -2.89
C ILE A 504 -13.56 5.50 -3.36
N LEU A 505 -14.33 4.44 -3.55
CA LEU A 505 -13.86 3.14 -4.06
C LEU A 505 -13.89 3.10 -5.58
N ASP A 506 -14.99 3.58 -6.16
CA ASP A 506 -15.17 3.68 -7.60
C ASP A 506 -15.95 4.96 -7.91
N GLY A 507 -15.39 5.80 -8.77
CA GLY A 507 -15.94 7.11 -9.06
C GLY A 507 -15.81 7.43 -10.53
N LYS A 508 -16.88 7.98 -11.12
CA LYS A 508 -16.94 8.41 -12.50
C LYS A 508 -17.41 9.85 -12.58
N VAL A 509 -16.84 10.61 -13.51
CA VAL A 509 -17.25 11.97 -13.81
C VAL A 509 -17.44 12.15 -15.30
N ASP A 510 -18.50 12.86 -15.68
CA ASP A 510 -18.77 13.32 -17.04
C ASP A 510 -19.12 14.81 -16.97
N LEU A 511 -18.22 15.67 -17.43
CA LEU A 511 -18.44 17.13 -17.37
C LEU A 511 -19.37 17.63 -18.48
N CYS A 512 -19.71 16.79 -19.46
CA CYS A 512 -20.46 17.16 -20.67
C CYS A 512 -21.67 16.27 -20.91
N ALA A 513 -22.20 15.64 -19.85
CA ALA A 513 -23.38 14.78 -19.94
C ALA A 513 -24.59 15.58 -20.43
N VAL A 514 -25.43 14.96 -21.25
CA VAL A 514 -26.67 15.55 -21.77
C VAL A 514 -27.78 14.52 -21.65
N ASN A 515 -28.99 14.98 -21.30
CA ASN A 515 -30.17 14.13 -21.28
C ASN A 515 -30.92 14.29 -22.60
N SER A 516 -31.36 13.18 -23.18
CA SER A 516 -32.13 13.14 -24.43
C SER A 516 -33.37 14.02 -24.42
N ARG A 517 -34.02 14.16 -23.26
CA ARG A 517 -35.23 15.00 -23.09
C ARG A 517 -34.94 16.48 -22.87
N THR A 518 -33.71 16.84 -22.49
CA THR A 518 -33.25 18.22 -22.30
C THR A 518 -31.94 18.45 -23.07
N PRO A 519 -31.96 18.36 -24.42
CA PRO A 519 -30.74 18.30 -25.24
C PRO A 519 -29.91 19.59 -25.23
N TYR A 520 -30.52 20.69 -24.78
CA TYR A 520 -29.87 21.99 -24.60
C TYR A 520 -29.24 22.15 -23.20
N THR A 521 -29.67 21.37 -22.21
CA THR A 521 -29.15 21.41 -20.84
C THR A 521 -27.93 20.51 -20.74
N GLN A 522 -26.81 21.08 -20.30
CA GLN A 522 -25.62 20.31 -19.98
C GLN A 522 -25.63 19.93 -18.48
N TYR A 523 -25.06 18.78 -18.17
CA TYR A 523 -24.82 18.30 -16.82
C TYR A 523 -23.33 18.00 -16.60
N MET A 524 -22.79 18.40 -15.45
CA MET A 524 -21.59 17.77 -14.91
C MET A 524 -22.05 16.69 -13.93
N HIS A 525 -21.93 15.43 -14.32
CA HIS A 525 -22.38 14.28 -13.56
C HIS A 525 -21.22 13.63 -12.80
N TYR A 526 -21.45 13.31 -11.53
CA TYR A 526 -20.50 12.68 -10.63
C TYR A 526 -21.17 11.47 -9.97
N GLY A 527 -20.76 10.25 -10.33
CA GLY A 527 -21.25 9.03 -9.68
C GLY A 527 -20.17 8.45 -8.80
N LEU A 528 -20.36 8.48 -7.48
CA LEU A 528 -19.35 8.06 -6.49
C LEU A 528 -19.86 6.91 -5.64
N THR A 529 -19.13 5.80 -5.63
CA THR A 529 -19.29 4.70 -4.66
C THR A 529 -18.31 4.92 -3.51
N LEU A 530 -18.85 5.05 -2.31
CA LEU A 530 -18.14 5.37 -1.09
C LEU A 530 -18.17 4.19 -0.13
N ALA A 531 -17.13 4.05 0.69
CA ALA A 531 -17.13 3.13 1.83
C ALA A 531 -16.62 3.80 3.10
N SER A 532 -17.22 3.40 4.22
CA SER A 532 -16.72 3.72 5.56
C SER A 532 -15.84 2.60 6.11
N SER A 533 -15.13 2.88 7.19
CA SER A 533 -14.33 1.90 7.93
C SER A 533 -15.15 0.80 8.58
N SER A 534 -16.46 1.03 8.80
CA SER A 534 -17.40 0.02 9.30
C SER A 534 -17.79 -1.02 8.25
N GLY A 535 -17.38 -0.85 6.99
CA GLY A 535 -17.80 -1.70 5.87
C GLY A 535 -19.10 -1.27 5.21
N SER A 536 -19.76 -0.21 5.70
CA SER A 536 -20.96 0.34 5.06
C SER A 536 -20.59 1.00 3.73
N LYS A 537 -21.38 0.72 2.68
CA LYS A 537 -21.24 1.32 1.36
C LYS A 537 -22.32 2.37 1.12
N TYR A 538 -21.97 3.42 0.37
CA TYR A 538 -22.86 4.52 0.03
C TYR A 538 -22.67 4.92 -1.43
N ILE A 539 -23.71 5.52 -2.01
CA ILE A 539 -23.66 6.15 -3.32
C ILE A 539 -23.94 7.64 -3.14
N LEU A 540 -23.07 8.46 -3.74
CA LEU A 540 -23.27 9.90 -3.89
C LEU A 540 -23.33 10.23 -5.38
N GLU A 541 -24.54 10.56 -5.84
CA GLU A 541 -24.78 11.06 -7.19
C GLU A 541 -24.83 12.58 -7.16
N GLY A 542 -23.93 13.24 -7.88
CA GLY A 542 -23.80 14.68 -7.98
C GLY A 542 -24.12 15.18 -9.40
N LYS A 543 -24.90 16.27 -9.49
CA LYS A 543 -25.24 16.94 -10.75
C LYS A 543 -25.06 18.44 -10.61
N LYS A 544 -24.19 19.03 -11.44
CA LYS A 544 -24.21 20.47 -11.72
C LYS A 544 -25.04 20.67 -12.99
N VAL A 545 -26.09 21.47 -12.91
CA VAL A 545 -27.03 21.68 -14.01
C VAL A 545 -26.74 23.03 -14.64
N MET A 546 -26.42 23.05 -15.94
CA MET A 546 -26.12 24.28 -16.68
C MET A 546 -27.26 24.53 -17.66
N ASN A 547 -28.11 25.51 -17.33
CA ASN A 547 -29.31 25.80 -18.09
C ASN A 547 -29.04 26.94 -19.10
N PRO A 548 -29.21 26.68 -20.41
CA PRO A 548 -28.89 27.65 -21.46
C PRO A 548 -29.87 28.82 -21.51
N PHE A 549 -31.06 28.68 -20.92
CA PHE A 549 -32.16 29.66 -20.99
C PHE A 549 -32.13 30.70 -19.85
N LEU A 550 -31.19 30.58 -18.91
CA LEU A 550 -30.96 31.59 -17.88
C LEU A 550 -29.89 32.59 -18.35
N LEU A 551 -29.93 33.82 -17.84
CA LEU A 551 -28.91 34.84 -18.14
C LEU A 551 -27.52 34.30 -17.82
N ALA A 552 -26.52 34.63 -18.65
CA ALA A 552 -25.13 34.20 -18.47
C ALA A 552 -24.54 34.57 -17.09
N SER A 553 -25.14 35.53 -16.38
CA SER A 553 -24.82 35.85 -14.99
C SER A 553 -25.04 34.68 -14.01
N HIS A 554 -25.96 33.75 -14.32
CA HIS A 554 -26.20 32.54 -13.52
C HIS A 554 -25.21 31.41 -13.81
N ALA A 555 -24.45 31.47 -14.90
CA ALA A 555 -23.51 30.43 -15.31
C ALA A 555 -22.48 30.12 -14.22
N TRP A 556 -22.08 31.15 -13.44
CA TRP A 556 -21.20 30.97 -12.30
C TRP A 556 -21.83 30.13 -11.19
N GLN A 557 -23.05 30.45 -10.78
CA GLN A 557 -23.75 29.73 -9.72
C GLN A 557 -24.01 28.28 -10.14
N GLU A 558 -24.43 28.06 -11.37
CA GLU A 558 -24.75 26.74 -11.93
C GLU A 558 -23.50 25.85 -12.11
N SER A 559 -22.38 26.40 -12.57
CA SER A 559 -21.12 25.65 -12.71
C SER A 559 -20.40 25.38 -11.39
N THR A 560 -20.80 26.06 -10.30
CA THR A 560 -20.20 25.91 -8.98
C THR A 560 -21.07 25.22 -7.94
N THR A 561 -22.35 24.99 -8.25
CA THR A 561 -23.32 24.32 -7.35
C THR A 561 -23.62 22.92 -7.84
N MET A 562 -23.28 21.91 -7.03
CA MET A 562 -23.57 20.51 -7.27
C MET A 562 -24.74 20.06 -6.39
N HIS A 563 -25.85 19.70 -7.02
CA HIS A 563 -26.96 19.03 -6.37
C HIS A 563 -26.60 17.57 -6.14
N VAL A 564 -26.76 17.08 -4.93
CA VAL A 564 -26.32 15.74 -4.54
C VAL A 564 -27.47 14.91 -4.01
N THR A 565 -27.45 13.63 -4.35
CA THR A 565 -28.28 12.58 -3.75
C THR A 565 -27.36 11.57 -3.10
N PHE A 566 -27.54 11.34 -1.81
CA PHE A 566 -26.75 10.44 -1.00
C PHE A 566 -27.64 9.30 -0.47
N ARG A 567 -27.21 8.06 -0.69
CA ARG A 567 -27.95 6.86 -0.27
C ARG A 567 -27.01 5.79 0.27
N LYS A 568 -27.45 5.02 1.27
CA LYS A 568 -26.75 3.84 1.77
C LYS A 568 -27.07 2.63 0.87
N ILE A 569 -26.11 1.77 0.62
CA ILE A 569 -26.31 0.48 -0.06
C ILE A 569 -26.55 -0.58 1.02
N GLU A 570 -27.60 -1.38 0.88
CA GLU A 570 -27.82 -2.54 1.73
C GLU A 570 -26.91 -3.70 1.30
N ASN A 571 -26.24 -4.33 2.26
CA ASN A 571 -25.44 -5.51 2.00
C ASN A 571 -26.36 -6.73 1.93
N ASN A 572 -26.84 -7.09 0.74
CA ASN A 572 -27.49 -8.39 0.52
C ASN A 572 -26.43 -9.49 0.33
N ASP A 573 -25.64 -9.75 1.37
CA ASP A 573 -24.76 -10.92 1.39
C ASP A 573 -25.61 -12.18 1.69
N GLY A 574 -26.07 -12.84 0.63
CA GLY A 574 -26.41 -14.27 0.64
C GLY A 574 -27.77 -14.68 1.23
N LYS A 575 -28.83 -14.56 0.42
CA LYS A 575 -29.85 -15.60 0.13
C LYS A 575 -31.00 -14.96 -0.66
N ALA A 576 -31.09 -15.30 -1.94
CA ALA A 576 -32.32 -15.11 -2.71
C ALA A 576 -33.39 -16.09 -2.19
N HIS A 577 -34.04 -15.75 -1.09
CA HIS A 577 -35.37 -16.27 -0.80
C HIS A 577 -36.38 -15.17 -1.13
N ILE A 578 -37.12 -15.42 -2.21
CA ILE A 578 -38.35 -14.70 -2.54
C ILE A 578 -39.30 -14.91 -1.37
N GLN A 579 -39.37 -13.95 -0.46
CA GLN A 579 -40.51 -13.74 0.41
C GLN A 579 -40.91 -12.27 0.28
N HIS A 580 -42.01 -12.05 -0.43
CA HIS A 580 -42.79 -10.83 -0.32
C HIS A 580 -43.20 -10.66 1.15
N ASN A 581 -42.55 -9.75 1.85
CA ASN A 581 -43.10 -9.15 3.07
C ASN A 581 -42.94 -7.63 2.99
N ASN A 582 -44.09 -6.97 2.86
CA ASN A 582 -44.25 -5.54 2.99
C ASN A 582 -43.96 -5.13 4.44
N SER A 583 -42.81 -4.50 4.69
CA SER A 583 -42.60 -3.65 5.87
C SER A 583 -41.51 -2.61 5.61
N GLY A 584 -41.91 -1.48 5.00
CA GLY A 584 -41.52 -0.11 5.37
C GLY A 584 -40.09 0.22 5.80
N ASP A 585 -39.10 0.02 4.92
CA ASP A 585 -37.89 0.86 4.91
C ASP A 585 -37.74 1.47 3.50
N GLU A 586 -38.48 2.55 3.24
CA GLU A 586 -38.18 3.41 2.10
C GLU A 586 -36.77 3.99 2.29
N LEU A 587 -35.89 3.71 1.32
CA LEU A 587 -34.53 4.21 1.20
C LEU A 587 -34.46 5.70 1.61
N LEU A 588 -33.77 6.03 2.71
CA LEU A 588 -33.47 7.41 3.12
C LEU A 588 -32.48 8.05 2.11
N SER A 589 -33.01 8.44 0.95
CA SER A 589 -32.32 9.19 -0.08
C SER A 589 -32.19 10.64 0.36
N LEU A 590 -31.03 11.02 0.88
CA LEU A 590 -30.78 12.37 1.37
C LEU A 590 -30.37 13.28 0.21
N GLN A 591 -31.05 14.40 0.04
CA GLN A 591 -30.74 15.39 -0.98
C GLN A 591 -30.04 16.63 -0.40
N GLY A 592 -29.22 17.29 -1.21
CA GLY A 592 -28.46 18.44 -0.76
C GLY A 592 -27.81 19.25 -1.87
N GLU A 593 -27.05 20.27 -1.46
CA GLU A 593 -26.22 21.09 -2.33
C GLU A 593 -24.81 21.19 -1.76
N LEU A 594 -23.81 20.96 -2.62
CA LEU A 594 -22.40 21.25 -2.35
C LEU A 594 -21.91 22.33 -3.31
N ARG A 595 -21.17 23.32 -2.80
CA ARG A 595 -20.66 24.44 -3.59
C ARG A 595 -19.14 24.47 -3.57
N ILE A 596 -18.54 24.83 -4.70
CA ILE A 596 -17.12 25.21 -4.78
C ILE A 596 -16.97 26.71 -4.60
N SER A 597 -16.06 27.14 -3.71
CA SER A 597 -15.77 28.57 -3.54
C SER A 597 -14.81 29.06 -4.62
N ILE A 598 -14.85 30.36 -4.93
CA ILE A 598 -13.96 30.96 -5.94
C ILE A 598 -12.48 30.70 -5.67
N PHE A 599 -12.06 30.77 -4.40
CA PHE A 599 -10.69 30.46 -3.99
C PHE A 599 -10.32 28.99 -4.23
N GLN A 600 -11.24 28.05 -4.03
CA GLN A 600 -11.00 26.64 -4.30
C GLN A 600 -10.99 26.36 -5.81
N LEU A 601 -11.84 27.03 -6.58
CA LEU A 601 -11.83 26.91 -8.04
C LEU A 601 -10.52 27.42 -8.64
N LEU A 602 -10.08 28.62 -8.23
CA LEU A 602 -8.77 29.17 -8.63
C LEU A 602 -7.62 28.23 -8.25
N ARG A 603 -7.66 27.67 -7.04
CA ARG A 603 -6.67 26.69 -6.60
C ARG A 603 -6.69 25.40 -7.44
N SER A 604 -7.87 24.94 -7.84
CA SER A 604 -8.03 23.78 -8.74
C SER A 604 -7.40 24.06 -10.10
N VAL A 605 -7.71 25.21 -10.71
CA VAL A 605 -7.18 25.63 -12.02
C VAL A 605 -5.65 25.78 -12.00
N VAL A 606 -5.09 26.46 -10.98
CA VAL A 606 -3.64 26.60 -10.80
C VAL A 606 -2.98 25.25 -10.50
N GLY A 607 -3.70 24.35 -9.82
CA GLY A 607 -3.23 23.03 -9.41
C GLY A 607 -3.31 21.94 -10.47
N LEU A 608 -3.78 22.24 -11.69
CA LEU A 608 -3.89 21.28 -12.79
C LEU A 608 -2.53 20.69 -13.17
N LYS A 609 -2.46 19.35 -13.21
CA LYS A 609 -1.27 18.61 -13.66
C LYS A 609 -1.61 17.77 -14.89
N GLY A 610 -0.62 17.55 -15.76
CA GLY A 610 -0.76 16.78 -17.00
C GLY A 610 -0.33 17.58 -18.23
N LYS A 611 0.09 16.87 -19.28
CA LYS A 611 0.62 17.47 -20.52
C LYS A 611 -0.44 18.30 -21.26
N HIS A 612 -1.72 17.91 -21.18
CA HIS A 612 -2.82 18.52 -21.94
C HIS A 612 -3.69 19.50 -21.13
N ARG A 613 -3.17 20.07 -20.03
CA ARG A 613 -3.96 20.98 -19.15
C ARG A 613 -4.58 22.17 -19.89
N SER A 614 -3.89 22.77 -20.85
CA SER A 614 -4.41 23.90 -21.62
C SER A 614 -5.53 23.47 -22.56
N LYS A 615 -5.40 22.28 -23.17
CA LYS A 615 -6.45 21.67 -24.00
C LYS A 615 -7.69 21.36 -23.18
N PHE A 616 -7.53 20.78 -21.98
CA PHE A 616 -8.62 20.54 -21.04
C PHE A 616 -9.40 21.82 -20.72
N ILE A 617 -8.70 22.90 -20.37
CA ILE A 617 -9.34 24.20 -20.08
C ILE A 617 -10.08 24.72 -21.32
N CYS A 618 -9.45 24.64 -22.50
CA CYS A 618 -10.05 25.11 -23.75
C CYS A 618 -11.34 24.34 -24.08
N LEU A 619 -11.32 23.00 -24.01
CA LEU A 619 -12.50 22.16 -24.24
C LEU A 619 -13.61 22.44 -23.22
N LEU A 620 -13.26 22.62 -21.95
CA LEU A 620 -14.23 22.95 -20.90
C LEU A 620 -14.87 24.33 -21.15
N LEU A 621 -14.07 25.34 -21.51
CA LEU A 621 -14.57 26.67 -21.84
C LEU A 621 -15.42 26.66 -23.12
N GLN A 622 -15.01 25.92 -24.15
CA GLN A 622 -15.80 25.72 -25.37
C GLN A 622 -17.15 25.07 -25.07
N SER A 623 -17.17 24.08 -24.18
CA SER A 623 -18.40 23.45 -23.69
C SER A 623 -19.32 24.47 -23.03
N LEU A 624 -18.81 25.25 -22.09
CA LEU A 624 -19.61 26.26 -21.39
C LEU A 624 -20.08 27.37 -22.33
N TRP A 625 -19.22 27.79 -23.27
CA TRP A 625 -19.58 28.76 -24.30
C TRP A 625 -20.71 28.26 -25.19
N ARG A 626 -20.63 26.98 -25.60
CA ARG A 626 -21.69 26.33 -26.37
C ARG A 626 -23.02 26.35 -25.63
N THR A 627 -23.03 26.04 -24.34
CA THR A 627 -24.26 25.99 -23.54
C THR A 627 -24.86 27.37 -23.34
N TYR A 628 -24.11 28.34 -22.81
CA TYR A 628 -24.68 29.62 -22.37
C TYR A 628 -24.80 30.67 -23.47
N PHE A 629 -23.91 30.65 -24.49
CA PHE A 629 -23.88 31.69 -25.53
C PHE A 629 -24.42 31.19 -26.86
N LEU A 630 -23.98 30.01 -27.32
CA LEU A 630 -24.43 29.48 -28.62
C LEU A 630 -25.79 28.77 -28.52
N GLN A 631 -26.13 28.25 -27.34
CA GLN A 631 -27.34 27.47 -27.07
C GLN A 631 -27.57 26.33 -28.09
N VAL A 632 -26.50 25.66 -28.52
CA VAL A 632 -26.56 24.58 -29.51
C VAL A 632 -26.62 23.22 -28.80
N PRO A 633 -27.64 22.37 -29.07
CA PRO A 633 -27.78 21.08 -28.40
C PRO A 633 -26.66 20.13 -28.83
N ARG A 634 -26.09 19.33 -27.91
CA ARG A 634 -24.98 18.41 -28.26
C ARG A 634 -25.40 17.20 -29.09
N TYR A 635 -26.67 16.79 -29.04
CA TYR A 635 -27.22 15.67 -29.81
C TYR A 635 -28.36 16.14 -30.71
N ILE A 636 -28.39 15.62 -31.96
CA ILE A 636 -29.48 15.82 -32.92
C ILE A 636 -30.20 14.47 -33.11
N LYS A 637 -31.51 14.57 -33.31
CA LYS A 637 -32.61 13.62 -33.08
C LYS A 637 -32.55 12.22 -33.74
N GLU A 638 -31.51 11.84 -34.47
CA GLU A 638 -31.57 10.67 -35.38
C GLU A 638 -31.32 9.28 -34.74
N GLU A 639 -30.91 9.20 -33.46
CA GLU A 639 -30.66 7.91 -32.77
C GLU A 639 -31.77 7.46 -31.80
N PHE A 640 -32.88 8.20 -31.69
CA PHE A 640 -33.94 7.92 -30.71
C PHE A 640 -34.99 6.93 -31.20
N ASN A 641 -34.60 5.67 -31.42
CA ASN A 641 -35.53 4.55 -31.47
C ASN A 641 -35.23 3.60 -30.30
N SER A 642 -35.60 3.97 -29.07
CA SER A 642 -35.68 3.01 -27.96
C SER A 642 -36.98 3.19 -27.15
N PRO A 643 -37.69 2.10 -26.79
CA PRO A 643 -38.95 2.16 -26.03
C PRO A 643 -38.81 2.67 -24.59
N GLU A 644 -37.58 2.82 -24.07
CA GLU A 644 -37.31 3.28 -22.69
C GLU A 644 -37.73 4.74 -22.45
N VAL A 645 -37.90 5.52 -23.52
CA VAL A 645 -38.26 6.95 -23.43
C VAL A 645 -39.68 7.18 -22.92
N GLU A 646 -40.55 6.18 -22.84
CA GLU A 646 -41.95 6.37 -22.39
C GLU A 646 -42.18 6.09 -20.90
N GLN A 647 -41.25 5.43 -20.17
CA GLN A 647 -41.53 4.92 -18.82
C GLN A 647 -40.93 5.72 -17.65
N VAL A 648 -40.02 6.67 -17.90
CA VAL A 648 -39.37 7.47 -16.84
C VAL A 648 -40.05 8.84 -16.73
N PRO A 649 -40.42 9.36 -15.54
CA PRO A 649 -40.95 10.72 -15.41
C PRO A 649 -39.91 11.78 -15.81
N TYR A 650 -40.35 12.98 -16.23
CA TYR A 650 -39.43 14.11 -16.43
C TYR A 650 -38.62 14.32 -15.14
N PRO A 651 -37.30 14.61 -15.24
CA PRO A 651 -36.50 14.85 -14.05
C PRO A 651 -37.16 15.99 -13.24
N PRO A 652 -37.36 15.83 -11.92
CA PRO A 652 -37.98 16.87 -11.12
C PRO A 652 -37.00 18.04 -11.03
N TYR A 653 -37.26 19.13 -11.74
CA TYR A 653 -36.50 20.36 -11.60
C TYR A 653 -37.47 21.50 -11.29
N ILE A 654 -37.08 22.34 -10.35
CA ILE A 654 -37.73 23.61 -10.05
C ILE A 654 -36.90 24.65 -10.82
N LEU A 655 -37.45 25.20 -11.90
CA LEU A 655 -36.76 26.21 -12.71
C LEU A 655 -36.59 27.54 -11.96
N HIS A 656 -37.53 27.86 -11.07
CA HIS A 656 -37.49 29.05 -10.24
C HIS A 656 -38.42 28.88 -9.03
N SER A 657 -38.03 29.44 -7.88
CA SER A 657 -39.00 29.86 -6.88
C SER A 657 -39.36 31.32 -7.16
N LEU A 658 -40.62 31.57 -7.51
CA LEU A 658 -41.14 32.93 -7.59
C LEU A 658 -41.62 33.32 -6.20
N ASN A 659 -40.94 34.30 -5.59
CA ASN A 659 -41.36 34.86 -4.31
C ASN A 659 -42.32 36.01 -4.60
N THR A 660 -43.59 35.67 -4.82
CA THR A 660 -44.65 36.69 -4.86
C THR A 660 -44.76 37.25 -3.45
N GLY A 661 -44.71 38.57 -3.24
CA GLY A 661 -44.65 39.20 -1.91
C GLY A 661 -45.79 38.88 -0.91
N LYS A 662 -46.64 37.90 -1.20
CA LYS A 662 -47.51 37.19 -0.26
C LYS A 662 -46.95 35.77 -0.11
N LEU A 663 -46.51 35.40 1.10
CA LEU A 663 -46.06 34.09 1.64
C LEU A 663 -46.42 32.80 0.86
N THR A 664 -46.10 32.70 -0.42
CA THR A 664 -46.44 31.57 -1.28
C THR A 664 -45.32 31.40 -2.28
N THR A 665 -44.58 30.30 -2.14
CA THR A 665 -43.50 29.94 -3.05
C THR A 665 -44.07 29.03 -4.12
N VAL A 666 -44.22 29.55 -5.35
CA VAL A 666 -44.64 28.73 -6.49
C VAL A 666 -43.40 28.06 -7.09
N LYS A 667 -43.42 26.73 -7.17
CA LYS A 667 -42.39 25.90 -7.83
C LYS A 667 -42.94 25.50 -9.20
N MET A 668 -42.28 25.91 -10.28
CA MET A 668 -42.68 25.57 -11.66
C MET A 668 -41.69 24.60 -12.29
N ASP A 669 -42.20 23.55 -12.93
CA ASP A 669 -41.46 22.70 -13.87
C ASP A 669 -41.44 23.34 -15.29
N GLN A 670 -40.64 22.82 -16.23
CA GLN A 670 -40.45 23.45 -17.56
C GLN A 670 -41.58 23.11 -18.50
N SER A 671 -42.37 22.07 -18.23
CA SER A 671 -43.68 21.91 -18.88
C SER A 671 -44.58 23.09 -18.56
N THR A 672 -44.65 23.50 -17.29
CA THR A 672 -45.48 24.62 -16.83
C THR A 672 -44.91 25.96 -17.30
N PHE A 673 -43.58 26.14 -17.22
CA PHE A 673 -42.92 27.38 -17.66
C PHE A 673 -43.02 27.58 -19.18
N MET A 674 -42.87 26.52 -19.98
CA MET A 674 -43.04 26.60 -21.44
C MET A 674 -44.51 26.87 -21.82
N TYR A 675 -45.47 26.32 -21.07
CA TYR A 675 -46.90 26.60 -21.28
C TYR A 675 -47.26 28.09 -21.09
N TYR A 676 -46.59 28.78 -20.17
CA TYR A 676 -46.76 30.22 -19.90
C TYR A 676 -45.89 31.16 -20.76
N LEU A 677 -44.95 30.62 -21.55
CA LEU A 677 -44.18 31.41 -22.52
C LEU A 677 -44.81 31.39 -23.92
N VAL A 678 -45.64 30.37 -24.20
CA VAL A 678 -46.33 30.17 -25.48
C VAL A 678 -47.74 30.77 -25.47
N ASN A 679 -48.32 31.02 -24.29
CA ASN A 679 -49.55 31.78 -24.09
C ASN A 679 -49.24 33.08 -23.35
#